data_AF-A0A2V7V4S2-F1
#
_entry.id   AF-A0A2V7V4S2-F1
#
_cell.length_a   1.000
_cell.length_b   1.000
_cell.length_c   1.000
_cell.angle_alpha   90.00
_cell.angle_beta   90.00
_cell.angle_gamma   90.00
#
_symmetry.space_group_name_H-M   'P 1'
#
loop_
_entity.id
_entity.type
_entity.pdbx_description
1 polymer ?
#
loop_
_entity_poly.entity_id
_entity_poly.type
_entity_poly.pdbx_seq_one_letter_code
_entity_poly.pdbx_strand_id
1 'polypeptide(L)'
;MRIARAATAAPLLAVVLAAPSPAAAAPARSPGEAIDRLDKAWQDRDPAAYLELWSFPSDAARDEEREFVTERFAAEQSLLELQRPSRLPAADARGSFKVSAQLFTLTEPRGRVEQWLFTLEGRDGRWVLAGREGVGLIDGLVHLSLDPHGYRARGLTLRFDDFALEMRDGTLFSSPASIGPTALVFVGEALVRFRPWPETEREQLRQFGGKPELVDRVRAAFVRIHPADLYRVLSPSRLEPDPQGPGRLASAQRFYREQSMRAFVLDSSLPRSPWWLLPSLGDSSVTFQTRHHRTLTFTVSSSEPEAISLFDRERRRQICLYPQQGHSARYSEDDARSVDVVHHDLRVRFDPRTYLLEAEDTLRLRLLQPNATVRLRLDEGLHIHSVTSAEAGYHLFFRVRYQDSVMVSLGALAGRTGDVSLTVRYGGSLRPMPVEQETTQAPGSGQVAPPAIEEDVMIEEVLVYSNRSAWYPQGGTDDYAQADLTLDVPQGYNAVTGGERLSSHTEGGRTQVTYRQERPAKYITVAVGRLAEVATRPTGAVPMHVFSVGRTRGEAADILDDAAEMLRFYEEEFGRYPYGSLTVVVVEGRTPGGHSPPGMVILAQRPVLLRHGLRDDPANFTDVPGFFLAHELAHQWWGQGVSGENYHERWLSEGMAQYAAALWTRHHLGEGTFRDVLVRMGRWALKMTDKGPIRLGYRLGHLKGDPQIFRAIVYDKGACVLHMFRGLVGEREFRLGLQAFQDEHRFGKVGTDDLRQSLERSSGRDLRPYFETWVEGTALPRLRVVSRTGPASPGYRTVVEVKAEDLPGAVPLQIALDLESGKELREVSVAPSGGSWTFETGVPVDRVGVNEDRGLLAWVKR
;
A
#
# COMPACT_ATOMS: atom_id res chain seq x y z
N MET A 1 23.32 -82.24 40.83
CA MET A 1 23.41 -83.53 40.12
C MET A 1 23.28 -83.27 38.62
N ARG A 2 24.36 -83.51 37.87
CA ARG A 2 24.43 -83.39 36.40
C ARG A 2 23.89 -84.68 35.77
N ILE A 3 23.22 -84.58 34.62
CA ILE A 3 23.30 -85.48 33.45
C ILE A 3 22.57 -84.79 32.28
N ALA A 4 23.25 -84.65 31.15
CA ALA A 4 22.76 -84.77 29.75
C ALA A 4 23.83 -84.16 28.83
N ARG A 5 24.74 -84.96 28.26
CA ARG A 5 24.66 -85.69 26.97
C ARG A 5 24.61 -84.76 25.74
N ALA A 6 25.73 -84.78 25.02
CA ALA A 6 25.90 -84.29 23.66
C ALA A 6 25.27 -85.24 22.62
N ALA A 7 24.79 -84.70 21.50
CA ALA A 7 24.62 -85.42 20.23
C ALA A 7 24.59 -84.45 19.03
N THR A 8 25.65 -84.56 18.23
CA THR A 8 25.78 -84.53 16.75
C THR A 8 24.70 -83.94 15.82
N ALA A 9 25.24 -83.29 14.77
CA ALA A 9 24.64 -82.53 13.68
C ALA A 9 23.89 -83.31 12.58
N ALA A 10 23.03 -82.59 11.84
CA ALA A 10 22.80 -82.76 10.40
C ALA A 10 22.25 -81.43 9.80
N PRO A 11 22.65 -81.01 8.58
CA PRO A 11 22.25 -79.73 7.98
C PRO A 11 20.94 -79.88 7.19
N LEU A 12 20.04 -78.90 7.31
CA LEU A 12 18.84 -78.78 6.50
C LEU A 12 19.06 -77.70 5.43
N LEU A 13 19.01 -78.15 4.17
CA LEU A 13 19.06 -77.35 2.96
C LEU A 13 17.81 -76.44 2.92
N ALA A 14 17.99 -75.13 3.12
CA ALA A 14 16.91 -74.17 2.93
C ALA A 14 16.84 -73.79 1.44
N VAL A 15 15.82 -74.29 0.76
CA VAL A 15 15.43 -73.83 -0.58
C VAL A 15 14.91 -72.40 -0.43
N VAL A 16 15.67 -71.42 -0.93
CA VAL A 16 15.20 -70.04 -1.11
C VAL A 16 14.21 -70.07 -2.28
N LEU A 17 12.93 -70.11 -1.96
CA LEU A 17 11.87 -69.79 -2.94
C LEU A 17 11.99 -68.31 -3.27
N ALA A 18 12.54 -68.01 -4.46
CA ALA A 18 12.45 -66.70 -5.05
C ALA A 18 10.96 -66.34 -5.21
N ALA A 19 10.53 -65.28 -4.52
CA ALA A 19 9.23 -64.69 -4.79
C ALA A 19 9.16 -64.28 -6.28
N PRO A 20 8.04 -64.50 -6.97
CA PRO A 20 7.89 -64.02 -8.34
C PRO A 20 8.04 -62.50 -8.34
N SER A 21 8.88 -61.97 -9.23
CA SER A 21 8.88 -60.54 -9.54
C SER A 21 7.45 -60.13 -9.92
N PRO A 22 6.93 -59.00 -9.41
CA PRO A 22 5.63 -58.51 -9.86
C PRO A 22 5.69 -58.36 -11.38
N ALA A 23 4.71 -58.96 -12.06
CA ALA A 23 4.57 -58.80 -13.51
C ALA A 23 4.41 -57.31 -13.79
N ALA A 24 5.35 -56.71 -14.52
CA ALA A 24 5.36 -55.29 -14.87
C ALA A 24 3.96 -54.89 -15.39
N ALA A 25 3.30 -53.95 -14.70
CA ALA A 25 1.98 -53.52 -15.10
C ALA A 25 2.02 -52.95 -16.53
N ALA A 26 1.04 -53.30 -17.36
CA ALA A 26 0.99 -52.85 -18.75
C ALA A 26 1.06 -51.31 -18.82
N PRO A 27 1.87 -50.71 -19.71
CA PRO A 27 2.02 -49.25 -19.84
C PRO A 27 0.69 -48.54 -20.16
N ALA A 28 0.52 -47.29 -19.73
CA ALA A 28 -0.71 -46.52 -19.90
C ALA A 28 -1.03 -46.28 -21.38
N ARG A 29 -2.30 -46.41 -21.77
CA ARG A 29 -2.76 -46.31 -23.17
C ARG A 29 -3.19 -44.91 -23.57
N SER A 30 -3.29 -43.99 -22.62
CA SER A 30 -3.62 -42.59 -22.87
C SER A 30 -2.92 -41.68 -21.86
N PRO A 31 -2.76 -40.38 -22.17
CA PRO A 31 -2.25 -39.39 -21.22
C PRO A 31 -3.05 -39.32 -19.92
N GLY A 32 -4.39 -39.40 -20.03
CA GLY A 32 -5.29 -39.35 -18.88
C GLY A 32 -5.09 -40.54 -17.94
N GLU A 33 -4.96 -41.74 -18.51
CA GLU A 33 -4.68 -42.96 -17.74
C GLU A 33 -3.30 -42.90 -17.05
N ALA A 34 -2.29 -42.32 -17.70
CA ALA A 34 -0.97 -42.14 -17.09
C ALA A 34 -1.04 -41.21 -15.86
N ILE A 35 -1.80 -40.11 -15.96
CA ILE A 35 -2.05 -39.18 -14.85
C ILE A 35 -2.85 -39.87 -13.73
N ASP A 36 -3.91 -40.62 -14.07
CA ASP A 36 -4.72 -41.37 -13.09
C ASP A 36 -3.88 -42.39 -12.31
N ARG A 37 -2.99 -43.10 -13.01
CA ARG A 37 -2.11 -44.07 -12.38
C ARG A 37 -1.02 -43.43 -11.55
N LEU A 38 -0.50 -42.27 -11.95
CA LEU A 38 0.44 -41.49 -11.16
C LEU A 38 -0.21 -41.02 -9.85
N ASP A 39 -1.42 -40.45 -9.94
CA ASP A 39 -2.22 -40.05 -8.78
C ASP A 39 -2.44 -41.24 -7.84
N LYS A 40 -2.90 -42.37 -8.40
CA LYS A 40 -3.15 -43.59 -7.64
C LYS A 40 -1.89 -44.15 -6.97
N ALA A 41 -0.77 -44.24 -7.68
CA ALA A 41 0.49 -44.72 -7.12
C ALA A 41 0.97 -43.85 -5.94
N TRP A 42 0.72 -42.54 -6.03
CA TRP A 42 1.03 -41.60 -4.94
C TRP A 42 0.09 -41.76 -3.75
N GLN A 43 -1.23 -41.89 -3.99
CA GLN A 43 -2.24 -42.12 -2.97
C GLN A 43 -2.00 -43.43 -2.20
N ASP A 44 -1.64 -44.50 -2.93
CA ASP A 44 -1.33 -45.81 -2.37
C ASP A 44 0.07 -45.86 -1.73
N ARG A 45 0.89 -44.82 -1.90
CA ARG A 45 2.31 -44.72 -1.49
C ARG A 45 3.12 -45.94 -1.93
N ASP A 46 2.96 -46.35 -3.19
CA ASP A 46 3.61 -47.52 -3.77
C ASP A 46 4.79 -47.10 -4.66
N PRO A 47 6.05 -47.18 -4.19
CA PRO A 47 7.22 -46.82 -4.99
C PRO A 47 7.35 -47.67 -6.25
N ALA A 48 6.94 -48.95 -6.21
CA ALA A 48 7.06 -49.84 -7.35
C ALA A 48 6.08 -49.41 -8.45
N ALA A 49 4.81 -49.21 -8.11
CA ALA A 49 3.80 -48.73 -9.05
C ALA A 49 4.14 -47.35 -9.63
N TYR A 50 4.73 -46.45 -8.81
CA TYR A 50 5.23 -45.16 -9.29
C TYR A 50 6.35 -45.34 -10.32
N LEU A 51 7.41 -46.07 -9.98
CA LEU A 51 8.58 -46.26 -10.84
C LEU A 51 8.26 -47.03 -12.14
N GLU A 52 7.21 -47.86 -12.15
CA GLU A 52 6.74 -48.55 -13.37
C GLU A 52 6.13 -47.60 -14.41
N LEU A 53 5.69 -46.40 -14.02
CA LEU A 53 5.18 -45.40 -14.96
C LEU A 53 6.28 -44.68 -15.73
N TRP A 54 7.53 -44.82 -15.30
CA TRP A 54 8.67 -44.08 -15.82
C TRP A 54 9.43 -44.82 -16.91
N SER A 55 10.02 -44.03 -17.82
CA SER A 55 11.02 -44.47 -18.79
C SER A 55 12.35 -43.81 -18.46
N PHE A 56 13.18 -44.49 -17.67
CA PHE A 56 14.49 -43.96 -17.25
C PHE A 56 15.56 -44.07 -18.34
N PRO A 57 16.48 -43.09 -18.45
CA PRO A 57 17.61 -43.16 -19.37
C PRO A 57 18.73 -44.11 -18.90
N SER A 58 18.77 -44.45 -17.61
CA SER A 58 19.77 -45.34 -17.00
C SER A 58 19.25 -45.93 -15.67
N ASP A 59 19.88 -47.01 -15.19
CA ASP A 59 19.57 -47.58 -13.87
C ASP A 59 19.92 -46.60 -12.73
N ALA A 60 20.96 -45.79 -12.88
CA ALA A 60 21.31 -44.77 -11.90
C ALA A 60 20.20 -43.71 -11.73
N ALA A 61 19.58 -43.26 -12.83
CA ALA A 61 18.45 -42.32 -12.77
C ALA A 61 17.21 -42.96 -12.11
N ARG A 62 17.01 -44.26 -12.32
CA ARG A 62 15.95 -45.03 -11.63
C ARG A 62 16.22 -45.15 -10.14
N ASP A 63 17.47 -45.34 -9.74
CA ASP A 63 17.89 -45.42 -8.35
C ASP A 63 17.70 -44.08 -7.62
N GLU A 64 18.09 -42.98 -8.24
CA GLU A 64 17.89 -41.62 -7.71
C GLU A 64 16.39 -41.31 -7.51
N GLU A 65 15.56 -41.59 -8.52
CA GLU A 65 14.11 -41.35 -8.41
C GLU A 65 13.45 -42.30 -7.38
N ARG A 66 13.98 -43.51 -7.20
CA ARG A 66 13.54 -44.43 -6.15
C ARG A 66 13.84 -43.87 -4.76
N GLU A 67 15.05 -43.38 -4.53
CA GLU A 67 15.41 -42.75 -3.25
C GLU A 67 14.52 -41.53 -2.97
N PHE A 68 14.33 -40.70 -3.99
CA PHE A 68 13.47 -39.53 -3.93
C PHE A 68 12.04 -39.87 -3.50
N VAL A 69 11.36 -40.78 -4.21
CA VAL A 69 9.96 -41.11 -3.90
C VAL A 69 9.85 -41.83 -2.55
N THR A 70 10.85 -42.63 -2.18
CA THR A 70 10.90 -43.31 -0.88
C THR A 70 10.97 -42.31 0.27
N GLU A 71 11.81 -41.27 0.17
CA GLU A 71 11.86 -40.19 1.16
C GLU A 71 10.50 -39.50 1.32
N ARG A 72 9.78 -39.29 0.20
CA ARG A 72 8.51 -38.54 0.23
C ARG A 72 7.34 -39.37 0.72
N PHE A 73 7.36 -40.68 0.49
CA PHE A 73 6.36 -41.60 1.03
C PHE A 73 6.59 -41.92 2.52
N ALA A 74 7.81 -41.75 3.01
CA ALA A 74 8.15 -41.89 4.43
C ALA A 74 7.60 -40.73 5.30
N ALA A 75 7.19 -39.61 4.71
CA ALA A 75 6.55 -38.50 5.42
C ALA A 75 5.22 -38.92 6.07
N GLU A 76 4.82 -38.30 7.19
CA GLU A 76 3.53 -38.59 7.84
C GLU A 76 2.36 -38.35 6.88
N GLN A 77 2.41 -37.25 6.13
CA GLN A 77 1.52 -36.98 5.00
C GLN A 77 2.32 -36.61 3.77
N SER A 78 1.87 -37.12 2.63
CA SER A 78 2.42 -36.84 1.31
C SER A 78 1.23 -36.78 0.36
N LEU A 79 0.89 -35.58 -0.09
CA LEU A 79 -0.31 -35.30 -0.87
C LEU A 79 0.10 -34.64 -2.17
N LEU A 80 -0.04 -35.40 -3.25
CA LEU A 80 0.23 -34.94 -4.60
C LEU A 80 -1.09 -34.49 -5.24
N GLU A 81 -1.14 -33.24 -5.67
CA GLU A 81 -2.24 -32.68 -6.44
C GLU A 81 -1.78 -32.47 -7.88
N LEU A 82 -2.33 -33.27 -8.81
CA LEU A 82 -2.00 -33.20 -10.23
C LEU A 82 -2.98 -32.30 -10.96
N GLN A 83 -2.45 -31.30 -11.67
CA GLN A 83 -3.26 -30.40 -12.48
C GLN A 83 -3.55 -31.04 -13.83
N ARG A 84 -4.80 -31.46 -14.02
CA ARG A 84 -5.24 -32.07 -15.29
C ARG A 84 -5.36 -30.99 -16.37
N PRO A 85 -4.64 -31.08 -17.49
CA PRO A 85 -4.81 -30.17 -18.61
C PRO A 85 -6.24 -30.20 -19.15
N SER A 86 -6.81 -29.04 -19.49
CA SER A 86 -8.16 -28.92 -20.06
C SER A 86 -8.29 -29.56 -21.45
N ARG A 87 -7.18 -29.75 -22.16
CA ARG A 87 -7.08 -30.58 -23.37
C ARG A 87 -5.89 -31.53 -23.22
N LEU A 88 -6.17 -32.83 -23.31
CA LEU A 88 -5.15 -33.86 -23.38
C LEU A 88 -4.83 -34.21 -24.84
N PRO A 89 -3.58 -34.59 -25.16
CA PRO A 89 -3.26 -35.17 -26.47
C PRO A 89 -4.13 -36.40 -26.77
N ALA A 90 -4.33 -36.69 -28.05
CA ALA A 90 -4.95 -37.95 -28.46
C ALA A 90 -4.11 -39.15 -27.97
N ALA A 91 -4.75 -40.28 -27.70
CA ALA A 91 -4.09 -41.46 -27.13
C ALA A 91 -2.91 -41.97 -27.98
N ASP A 92 -2.99 -41.81 -29.30
CA ASP A 92 -2.00 -42.20 -30.31
C ASP A 92 -1.02 -41.07 -30.70
N ALA A 93 -1.16 -39.88 -30.10
CA ALA A 93 -0.31 -38.75 -30.43
C ALA A 93 1.17 -39.04 -30.11
N ARG A 94 2.06 -38.66 -31.02
CA ARG A 94 3.51 -38.69 -30.82
C ARG A 94 3.97 -37.32 -30.34
N GLY A 95 4.63 -37.27 -29.20
CA GLY A 95 5.16 -36.02 -28.62
C GLY A 95 5.27 -36.08 -27.10
N SER A 96 5.79 -35.01 -26.52
CA SER A 96 5.82 -34.79 -25.08
C SER A 96 4.85 -33.69 -24.68
N PHE A 97 4.28 -33.78 -23.47
CA PHE A 97 3.60 -32.67 -22.84
C PHE A 97 3.88 -32.65 -21.34
N LYS A 98 3.71 -31.49 -20.73
CA LYS A 98 4.04 -31.27 -19.32
C LYS A 98 2.78 -31.21 -18.46
N VAL A 99 2.81 -31.87 -17.30
CA VAL A 99 1.74 -31.88 -16.28
C VAL A 99 2.31 -31.24 -15.02
N SER A 100 1.68 -30.16 -14.56
CA SER A 100 2.07 -29.53 -13.30
C SER A 100 1.49 -30.31 -12.12
N ALA A 101 2.26 -30.40 -11.03
CA ALA A 101 1.82 -30.99 -9.79
C ALA A 101 2.26 -30.14 -8.60
N GLN A 102 1.48 -30.20 -7.52
CA GLN A 102 1.88 -29.67 -6.22
C GLN A 102 2.01 -30.84 -5.25
N LEU A 103 3.15 -30.94 -4.57
CA LEU A 103 3.35 -31.89 -3.50
C LEU A 103 3.38 -31.15 -2.17
N PHE A 104 2.46 -31.50 -1.27
CA PHE A 104 2.59 -31.19 0.14
C PHE A 104 3.18 -32.37 0.89
N THR A 105 4.27 -32.15 1.63
CA THR A 105 4.81 -33.15 2.58
C THR A 105 4.84 -32.61 3.99
N LEU A 106 4.44 -33.47 4.93
CA LEU A 106 4.38 -33.19 6.36
C LEU A 106 5.22 -34.21 7.12
N THR A 107 6.17 -33.70 7.90
CA THR A 107 6.87 -34.45 8.95
C THR A 107 6.83 -33.57 10.19
N GLU A 108 5.88 -33.83 11.09
CA GLU A 108 5.57 -32.95 12.22
C GLU A 108 6.85 -32.63 13.03
N PRO A 109 7.11 -31.35 13.38
CA PRO A 109 6.25 -30.17 13.22
C PRO A 109 6.49 -29.34 11.96
N ARG A 110 7.10 -29.91 10.91
CA ARG A 110 7.50 -29.20 9.69
C ARG A 110 6.70 -29.65 8.47
N GLY A 111 6.39 -28.68 7.62
CA GLY A 111 5.78 -28.91 6.32
C GLY A 111 6.62 -28.28 5.21
N ARG A 112 6.45 -28.78 4.00
CA ARG A 112 6.94 -28.11 2.78
C ARG A 112 5.94 -28.32 1.65
N VAL A 113 5.87 -27.33 0.76
CA VAL A 113 5.11 -27.42 -0.49
C VAL A 113 6.10 -27.32 -1.64
N GLU A 114 6.05 -28.27 -2.55
CA GLU A 114 6.83 -28.27 -3.77
C GLU A 114 5.93 -28.16 -4.99
N GLN A 115 6.42 -27.48 -6.01
CA GLN A 115 5.79 -27.43 -7.31
C GLN A 115 6.69 -28.15 -8.30
N TRP A 116 6.09 -29.10 -9.02
CA TRP A 116 6.77 -29.94 -9.99
C TRP A 116 6.14 -29.85 -11.36
N LEU A 117 6.94 -30.24 -12.35
CA LEU A 117 6.54 -30.38 -13.73
C LEU A 117 6.96 -31.76 -14.23
N PHE A 118 5.97 -32.63 -14.45
CA PHE A 118 6.17 -33.96 -15.01
C PHE A 118 6.12 -33.90 -16.54
N THR A 119 7.10 -34.50 -17.20
CA THR A 119 7.11 -34.65 -18.66
C THR A 119 6.56 -36.03 -19.01
N LEU A 120 5.44 -36.07 -19.72
CA LEU A 120 4.84 -37.29 -20.24
C LEU A 120 5.11 -37.41 -21.74
N GLU A 121 5.49 -38.58 -22.21
CA GLU A 121 5.82 -38.85 -23.61
C GLU A 121 4.99 -39.99 -24.20
N GLY A 122 4.44 -39.75 -25.39
CA GLY A 122 3.77 -40.76 -26.20
C GLY A 122 4.78 -41.54 -27.05
N ARG A 123 4.97 -42.82 -26.75
CA ARG A 123 5.86 -43.75 -27.47
C ARG A 123 5.11 -45.02 -27.85
N ASP A 124 5.02 -45.32 -29.14
CA ASP A 124 4.41 -46.55 -29.69
C ASP A 124 2.98 -46.84 -29.14
N GLY A 125 2.11 -45.83 -29.11
CA GLY A 125 0.73 -45.97 -28.63
C GLY A 125 0.61 -46.11 -27.11
N ARG A 126 1.64 -45.70 -26.36
CA ARG A 126 1.72 -45.77 -24.90
C ARG A 126 2.27 -44.47 -24.32
N TRP A 127 1.91 -44.17 -23.08
CA TRP A 127 2.33 -42.96 -22.38
C TRP A 127 3.16 -43.29 -21.14
N VAL A 128 4.32 -42.65 -21.02
CA VAL A 128 5.28 -42.85 -19.92
C VAL A 128 5.76 -41.52 -19.36
N LEU A 129 6.19 -41.51 -18.10
CA LEU A 129 6.90 -40.39 -17.48
C LEU A 129 8.36 -40.40 -17.95
N ALA A 130 8.78 -39.32 -18.59
CA ALA A 130 10.14 -39.16 -19.11
C ALA A 130 11.01 -38.25 -18.21
N GLY A 131 10.40 -37.47 -17.32
CA GLY A 131 11.13 -36.54 -16.44
C GLY A 131 10.25 -35.89 -15.39
N ARG A 132 10.88 -35.38 -14.32
CA ARG A 132 10.29 -34.52 -13.29
C ARG A 132 11.24 -33.38 -12.99
N GLU A 133 10.76 -32.16 -13.10
CA GLU A 133 11.51 -30.95 -12.78
C GLU A 133 10.93 -30.30 -11.52
N GLY A 134 11.77 -30.01 -10.52
CA GLY A 134 11.38 -29.20 -9.37
C GLY A 134 11.43 -27.73 -9.76
N VAL A 135 10.28 -27.07 -9.79
CA VAL A 135 10.16 -25.68 -10.29
C VAL A 135 9.90 -24.66 -9.18
N GLY A 136 9.36 -25.08 -8.04
CA GLY A 136 9.15 -24.20 -6.88
C GLY A 136 9.20 -24.95 -5.56
N LEU A 137 9.60 -24.24 -4.50
CA LEU A 137 9.66 -24.76 -3.13
C LEU A 137 9.24 -23.67 -2.14
N ILE A 138 8.31 -24.01 -1.25
CA ILE A 138 8.05 -23.30 -0.01
C ILE A 138 8.51 -24.21 1.12
N ASP A 139 9.56 -23.77 1.81
CA ASP A 139 10.10 -24.44 2.98
C ASP A 139 9.95 -23.55 4.23
N GLY A 140 10.25 -24.09 5.40
CA GLY A 140 10.16 -23.37 6.67
C GLY A 140 8.73 -23.23 7.19
N LEU A 141 7.78 -24.02 6.67
CA LEU A 141 6.44 -24.13 7.27
C LEU A 141 6.56 -24.93 8.57
N VAL A 142 6.06 -24.33 9.65
CA VAL A 142 6.11 -24.94 10.98
C VAL A 142 4.75 -24.87 11.67
N HIS A 143 4.38 -25.94 12.36
CA HIS A 143 3.34 -25.88 13.39
C HIS A 143 3.96 -25.33 14.66
N LEU A 144 3.65 -24.07 14.97
CA LEU A 144 4.15 -23.47 16.19
C LEU A 144 3.51 -24.13 17.42
N SER A 145 4.31 -24.28 18.45
CA SER A 145 3.88 -24.69 19.79
C SER A 145 4.83 -24.07 20.82
N LEU A 146 4.44 -24.14 22.10
CA LEU A 146 5.30 -23.75 23.22
C LEU A 146 5.79 -24.99 23.95
N ASP A 147 7.09 -25.03 24.24
CA ASP A 147 7.65 -25.98 25.18
C ASP A 147 7.09 -25.70 26.59
N PRO A 148 6.55 -26.71 27.30
CA PRO A 148 6.06 -26.52 28.66
C PRO A 148 7.16 -26.19 29.67
N HIS A 149 8.44 -26.46 29.35
CA HIS A 149 9.58 -26.10 30.17
C HIS A 149 9.95 -24.64 29.92
N GLY A 150 9.83 -23.83 30.96
CA GLY A 150 10.21 -22.42 30.91
C GLY A 150 11.64 -22.20 31.43
N TYR A 151 12.23 -21.07 31.02
CA TYR A 151 13.52 -20.59 31.47
C TYR A 151 13.34 -19.38 32.40
N ARG A 152 14.24 -19.25 33.38
CA ARG A 152 14.21 -18.13 34.34
C ARG A 152 14.54 -16.85 33.59
N ALA A 153 13.63 -15.89 33.64
CA ALA A 153 13.75 -14.65 32.87
C ALA A 153 14.46 -13.51 33.62
N ARG A 154 14.75 -13.67 34.92
CA ARG A 154 15.34 -12.62 35.76
C ARG A 154 16.70 -12.17 35.22
N GLY A 155 16.79 -10.90 34.83
CA GLY A 155 18.00 -10.29 34.30
C GLY A 155 18.20 -10.47 32.79
N LEU A 156 17.28 -11.16 32.10
CA LEU A 156 17.29 -11.24 30.64
C LEU A 156 16.81 -9.92 30.03
N THR A 157 17.45 -9.49 28.96
CA THR A 157 17.09 -8.31 28.19
C THR A 157 17.03 -8.67 26.72
N LEU A 158 15.89 -8.41 26.07
CA LEU A 158 15.80 -8.37 24.61
C LEU A 158 16.09 -6.94 24.16
N ARG A 159 17.14 -6.77 23.35
CA ARG A 159 17.63 -5.46 22.89
C ARG A 159 17.69 -5.43 21.37
N PHE A 160 17.02 -4.43 20.81
CA PHE A 160 17.15 -3.96 19.44
C PHE A 160 17.67 -2.51 19.50
N ASP A 161 17.77 -1.81 18.36
CA ASP A 161 18.34 -0.45 18.26
C ASP A 161 17.85 0.52 19.35
N ASP A 162 16.61 1.01 19.21
CA ASP A 162 15.98 1.98 20.12
C ASP A 162 15.07 1.30 21.16
N PHE A 163 15.00 -0.03 21.18
CA PHE A 163 14.05 -0.82 21.97
C PHE A 163 14.76 -1.78 22.93
N ALA A 164 14.33 -1.81 24.19
CA ALA A 164 14.74 -2.80 25.17
C ALA A 164 13.55 -3.32 25.97
N LEU A 165 13.48 -4.63 26.17
CA LEU A 165 12.58 -5.30 27.10
C LEU A 165 13.41 -6.00 28.19
N GLU A 166 13.49 -5.37 29.36
CA GLU A 166 14.23 -5.84 30.53
C GLU A 166 13.32 -6.70 31.41
N MET A 167 13.55 -8.02 31.43
CA MET A 167 12.80 -8.98 32.23
C MET A 167 13.34 -9.00 33.66
N ARG A 168 12.54 -8.51 34.62
CA ARG A 168 12.98 -8.36 36.03
C ARG A 168 12.70 -9.61 36.84
N ASP A 169 11.54 -10.22 36.61
CA ASP A 169 11.14 -11.48 37.21
C ASP A 169 10.14 -12.18 36.29
N GLY A 170 10.12 -13.51 36.28
CA GLY A 170 9.18 -14.29 35.46
C GLY A 170 9.82 -15.47 34.75
N THR A 171 9.06 -16.00 33.81
CA THR A 171 9.44 -17.18 33.02
C THR A 171 9.37 -16.84 31.53
N LEU A 172 10.39 -17.26 30.78
CA LEU A 172 10.45 -17.21 29.33
C LEU A 172 10.25 -18.62 28.77
N PHE A 173 9.19 -18.84 28.00
CA PHE A 173 8.93 -20.07 27.26
C PHE A 173 9.40 -19.90 25.82
N SER A 174 9.86 -21.00 25.21
CA SER A 174 10.32 -21.03 23.82
C SER A 174 9.55 -22.09 23.04
N SER A 175 9.57 -22.00 21.71
CA SER A 175 9.22 -23.11 20.85
C SER A 175 10.17 -24.30 21.08
N PRO A 176 9.69 -25.55 20.84
CA PRO A 176 10.50 -26.75 21.03
C PRO A 176 11.77 -26.79 20.20
N ALA A 177 12.76 -27.56 20.66
CA ALA A 177 14.05 -27.73 20.00
C ALA A 177 13.95 -28.25 18.55
N SER A 178 12.91 -29.01 18.21
CA SER A 178 12.64 -29.51 16.85
C SER A 178 12.37 -28.38 15.83
N ILE A 179 11.88 -27.23 16.31
CA ILE A 179 11.60 -26.04 15.49
C ILE A 179 12.73 -25.01 15.66
N GLY A 180 13.38 -24.99 16.82
CA GLY A 180 14.32 -23.93 17.22
C GLY A 180 13.59 -22.76 17.87
N PRO A 181 14.31 -21.80 18.48
CA PRO A 181 13.73 -20.76 19.33
C PRO A 181 13.19 -19.57 18.51
N THR A 182 12.18 -19.84 17.68
CA THR A 182 11.58 -18.84 16.79
C THR A 182 10.35 -18.15 17.41
N ALA A 183 9.69 -18.78 18.36
CA ALA A 183 8.55 -18.23 19.09
C ALA A 183 8.85 -18.21 20.59
N LEU A 184 8.84 -17.05 21.22
CA LEU A 184 9.10 -16.91 22.65
C LEU A 184 7.90 -16.25 23.34
N VAL A 185 7.57 -16.70 24.54
CA VAL A 185 6.56 -16.08 25.40
C VAL A 185 7.13 -15.80 26.77
N PHE A 186 7.20 -14.53 27.14
CA PHE A 186 7.50 -14.09 28.49
C PHE A 186 6.22 -13.87 29.28
N VAL A 187 6.18 -14.33 30.54
CA VAL A 187 5.15 -13.99 31.52
C VAL A 187 5.82 -13.64 32.85
N GLY A 188 5.55 -12.44 33.36
CA GLY A 188 6.16 -11.95 34.59
C GLY A 188 6.11 -10.43 34.72
N GLU A 189 7.13 -9.83 35.32
CA GLU A 189 7.32 -8.38 35.41
C GLU A 189 8.54 -8.00 34.58
N ALA A 190 8.31 -7.23 33.52
CA ALA A 190 9.36 -6.63 32.69
C ALA A 190 9.17 -5.11 32.60
N LEU A 191 10.22 -4.42 32.16
CA LEU A 191 10.19 -3.01 31.81
C LEU A 191 10.51 -2.88 30.32
N VAL A 192 9.61 -2.26 29.56
CA VAL A 192 9.93 -1.83 28.19
C VAL A 192 10.49 -0.41 28.23
N ARG A 193 11.52 -0.17 27.42
CA ARG A 193 12.05 1.16 27.12
C ARG A 193 12.15 1.28 25.61
N PHE A 194 11.54 2.32 25.05
CA PHE A 194 11.62 2.62 23.64
C PHE A 194 11.73 4.13 23.43
N ARG A 195 12.79 4.58 22.77
CA ARG A 195 13.04 6.00 22.52
C ARG A 195 13.61 6.16 21.10
N PRO A 196 12.78 6.52 20.11
CA PRO A 196 13.21 6.63 18.73
C PRO A 196 14.21 7.78 18.55
N TRP A 197 15.23 7.55 17.73
CA TRP A 197 16.27 8.56 17.45
C TRP A 197 15.76 9.79 16.66
N PRO A 198 14.77 9.72 15.74
CA PRO A 198 14.25 10.91 15.07
C PRO A 198 13.39 11.76 16.01
N GLU A 199 13.48 13.08 15.88
CA GLU A 199 12.70 14.00 16.72
C GLU A 199 11.20 13.97 16.42
N THR A 200 10.84 13.85 15.14
CA THR A 200 9.46 13.69 14.67
C THR A 200 8.78 12.49 15.32
N GLU A 201 9.48 11.36 15.42
CA GLU A 201 8.98 10.12 16.03
C GLU A 201 8.83 10.23 17.56
N ARG A 202 9.70 10.99 18.22
CA ARG A 202 9.52 11.34 19.64
C ARG A 202 8.28 12.19 19.86
N GLU A 203 7.97 13.10 18.95
CA GLU A 203 6.73 13.87 19.02
C GLU A 203 5.50 12.98 18.79
N GLN A 204 5.56 11.99 17.89
CA GLN A 204 4.49 10.99 17.75
C GLN A 204 4.25 10.21 19.05
N LEU A 205 5.31 9.77 19.74
CA LEU A 205 5.19 9.18 21.08
C LEU A 205 4.58 10.14 22.10
N ARG A 206 4.94 11.43 22.05
CA ARG A 206 4.36 12.45 22.94
C ARG A 206 2.87 12.61 22.69
N GLN A 207 2.42 12.57 21.43
CA GLN A 207 1.00 12.62 21.08
C GLN A 207 0.25 11.35 21.50
N PHE A 208 0.90 10.19 21.43
CA PHE A 208 0.33 8.89 21.83
C PHE A 208 0.24 8.70 23.34
N GLY A 209 1.35 8.93 24.06
CA GLY A 209 1.53 8.58 25.48
C GLY A 209 1.92 9.75 26.40
N GLY A 210 1.93 10.99 25.89
CA GLY A 210 2.26 12.18 26.66
C GLY A 210 3.75 12.42 26.91
N LYS A 211 4.63 11.51 26.44
CA LYS A 211 6.08 11.55 26.66
C LYS A 211 6.84 11.22 25.36
N PRO A 212 8.06 11.76 25.17
CA PRO A 212 8.88 11.48 23.98
C PRO A 212 9.57 10.10 23.99
N GLU A 213 9.27 9.27 24.97
CA GLU A 213 9.76 7.90 25.12
C GLU A 213 8.67 7.04 25.76
N LEU A 214 8.66 5.76 25.43
CA LEU A 214 7.81 4.75 26.06
C LEU A 214 8.62 4.05 27.15
N VAL A 215 8.20 4.24 28.41
CA VAL A 215 8.70 3.48 29.56
C VAL A 215 7.51 2.95 30.33
N ASP A 216 7.26 1.64 30.24
CA ASP A 216 6.11 1.02 30.88
C ASP A 216 6.43 -0.40 31.40
N ARG A 217 5.65 -0.86 32.38
CA ARG A 217 5.71 -2.24 32.85
C ARG A 217 5.02 -3.16 31.86
N VAL A 218 5.64 -4.30 31.61
CA VAL A 218 5.15 -5.35 30.72
C VAL A 218 4.86 -6.61 31.52
N ARG A 219 3.65 -7.16 31.35
CA ARG A 219 3.23 -8.40 32.03
C ARG A 219 3.42 -9.66 31.21
N ALA A 220 3.32 -9.52 29.90
CA ALA A 220 3.54 -10.61 28.96
C ALA A 220 4.09 -10.05 27.65
N ALA A 221 4.96 -10.83 26.99
CA ALA A 221 5.48 -10.51 25.67
C ALA A 221 5.58 -11.77 24.80
N PHE A 222 5.32 -11.62 23.50
CA PHE A 222 5.37 -12.65 22.49
C PHE A 222 6.34 -12.19 21.41
N VAL A 223 7.37 -12.99 21.17
CA VAL A 223 8.44 -12.66 20.23
C VAL A 223 8.40 -13.66 19.08
N ARG A 224 8.39 -13.15 17.85
CA ARG A 224 8.73 -13.89 16.64
C ARG A 224 10.07 -13.39 16.14
N ILE A 225 11.02 -14.30 15.98
CA ILE A 225 12.37 -14.00 15.51
C ILE A 225 12.92 -15.18 14.71
N HIS A 226 13.78 -14.92 13.75
CA HIS A 226 14.52 -15.99 13.09
C HIS A 226 15.46 -16.69 14.11
N PRO A 227 15.52 -18.04 14.17
CA PRO A 227 16.35 -18.75 15.15
C PRO A 227 17.81 -18.29 15.22
N ALA A 228 18.40 -17.90 14.09
CA ALA A 228 19.79 -17.46 14.02
C ALA A 228 20.03 -16.07 14.66
N ASP A 229 19.00 -15.25 14.85
CA ASP A 229 19.14 -13.88 15.35
C ASP A 229 18.92 -13.76 16.86
N LEU A 230 18.29 -14.75 17.50
CA LEU A 230 17.91 -14.66 18.92
C LEU A 230 19.09 -14.30 19.83
N TYR A 231 20.22 -14.98 19.67
CA TYR A 231 21.38 -14.78 20.53
C TYR A 231 22.12 -13.46 20.27
N ARG A 232 21.79 -12.74 19.19
CA ARG A 232 22.29 -11.38 18.93
C ARG A 232 21.53 -10.33 19.72
N VAL A 233 20.24 -10.58 19.98
CA VAL A 233 19.33 -9.63 20.64
C VAL A 233 19.06 -9.96 22.10
N LEU A 234 19.33 -11.19 22.56
CA LEU A 234 19.09 -11.64 23.93
C LEU A 234 20.38 -11.60 24.78
N SER A 235 20.34 -10.91 25.92
CA SER A 235 21.46 -10.81 26.85
C SER A 235 21.04 -10.98 28.33
N PRO A 236 21.75 -11.78 29.15
CA PRO A 236 22.74 -12.77 28.72
C PRO A 236 22.09 -13.87 27.87
N SER A 237 22.85 -14.50 26.98
CA SER A 237 22.35 -15.53 26.06
C SER A 237 22.10 -16.89 26.73
N ARG A 238 22.64 -17.10 27.95
CA ARG A 238 22.49 -18.35 28.69
C ARG A 238 21.14 -18.41 29.40
N LEU A 239 20.34 -19.41 29.04
CA LEU A 239 19.04 -19.69 29.64
C LEU A 239 19.15 -20.80 30.70
N GLU A 240 18.60 -20.56 31.89
CA GLU A 240 18.52 -21.54 32.98
C GLU A 240 17.08 -22.02 33.16
N PRO A 241 16.82 -23.32 33.39
CA PRO A 241 15.46 -23.81 33.66
C PRO A 241 14.80 -23.11 34.86
N ASP A 242 13.53 -22.75 34.74
CA ASP A 242 12.76 -22.15 35.83
C ASP A 242 11.91 -23.21 36.56
N PRO A 243 12.22 -23.56 37.82
CA PRO A 243 11.39 -24.48 38.59
C PRO A 243 9.98 -23.93 38.85
N GLN A 244 9.76 -22.62 38.73
CA GLN A 244 8.43 -22.00 38.85
C GLN A 244 7.66 -21.94 37.53
N GLY A 245 8.26 -22.36 36.41
CA GLY A 245 7.67 -22.30 35.08
C GLY A 245 6.28 -22.94 34.97
N PRO A 246 6.02 -24.13 35.54
CA PRO A 246 4.70 -24.76 35.49
C PRO A 246 3.56 -23.86 36.01
N GLY A 247 3.82 -23.01 37.02
CA GLY A 247 2.83 -22.07 37.55
C GLY A 247 2.46 -20.92 36.61
N ARG A 248 3.31 -20.61 35.62
CA ARG A 248 3.10 -19.53 34.64
C ARG A 248 2.66 -20.03 33.26
N LEU A 249 2.75 -21.33 33.00
CA LEU A 249 2.49 -21.95 31.69
C LEU A 249 1.09 -21.66 31.15
N ALA A 250 0.04 -21.75 31.96
CA ALA A 250 -1.33 -21.51 31.51
C ALA A 250 -1.55 -20.08 30.98
N SER A 251 -0.91 -19.09 31.64
CA SER A 251 -0.94 -17.70 31.18
C SER A 251 -0.11 -17.51 29.90
N ALA A 252 1.04 -18.17 29.80
CA ALA A 252 1.86 -18.15 28.59
C ALA A 252 1.11 -18.74 27.38
N GLN A 253 0.47 -19.89 27.56
CA GLN A 253 -0.33 -20.54 26.52
C GLN A 253 -1.55 -19.70 26.09
N ARG A 254 -2.21 -19.01 27.03
CA ARG A 254 -3.31 -18.09 26.68
C ARG A 254 -2.80 -16.96 25.79
N PHE A 255 -1.73 -16.28 26.22
CA PHE A 255 -1.15 -15.19 25.44
C PHE A 255 -0.61 -15.66 24.09
N TYR A 256 0.03 -16.82 24.04
CA TYR A 256 0.46 -17.46 22.80
C TYR A 256 -0.68 -17.68 21.81
N ARG A 257 -1.82 -18.25 22.24
CA ARG A 257 -2.97 -18.48 21.35
C ARG A 257 -3.54 -17.18 20.80
N GLU A 258 -3.54 -16.11 21.59
CA GLU A 258 -4.01 -14.79 21.17
C GLU A 258 -3.09 -14.14 20.11
N GLN A 259 -1.76 -14.32 20.24
CA GLN A 259 -0.78 -13.61 19.41
C GLN A 259 -0.19 -14.42 18.25
N SER A 260 -0.16 -15.76 18.34
CA SER A 260 0.43 -16.61 17.28
C SER A 260 -0.30 -16.45 15.94
N MET A 261 -1.63 -16.31 15.96
CA MET A 261 -2.44 -16.12 14.75
C MET A 261 -2.28 -14.73 14.08
N ARG A 262 -1.39 -13.89 14.60
CA ARG A 262 -1.25 -12.49 14.21
C ARG A 262 0.11 -12.15 13.56
N ALA A 263 0.99 -13.14 13.41
CA ALA A 263 2.33 -12.94 12.88
C ALA A 263 2.79 -14.16 12.07
N PHE A 264 3.19 -13.94 10.80
CA PHE A 264 3.75 -14.95 9.90
C PHE A 264 2.84 -16.17 9.66
N VAL A 265 1.52 -16.00 9.68
CA VAL A 265 0.55 -17.09 9.42
C VAL A 265 0.30 -17.19 7.93
N LEU A 266 0.33 -18.42 7.42
CA LEU A 266 -0.07 -18.74 6.05
C LEU A 266 -1.60 -18.96 5.99
N ASP A 267 -2.27 -18.28 5.06
CA ASP A 267 -3.64 -18.59 4.66
C ASP A 267 -3.64 -19.48 3.43
N SER A 268 -3.75 -20.78 3.64
CA SER A 268 -3.84 -21.76 2.58
C SER A 268 -4.74 -22.90 3.00
N SER A 269 -5.35 -23.57 2.02
CA SER A 269 -6.12 -24.80 2.23
C SER A 269 -5.21 -26.02 2.44
N LEU A 270 -4.02 -25.83 3.00
CA LEU A 270 -3.10 -26.93 3.26
C LEU A 270 -3.64 -27.82 4.38
N PRO A 271 -3.40 -29.14 4.32
CA PRO A 271 -3.73 -30.07 5.40
C PRO A 271 -3.14 -29.61 6.75
N ARG A 272 -3.90 -29.87 7.82
CA ARG A 272 -3.55 -29.51 9.21
C ARG A 272 -3.26 -28.02 9.47
N SER A 273 -3.71 -27.12 8.61
CA SER A 273 -3.64 -25.67 8.83
C SER A 273 -4.17 -25.24 10.21
N PRO A 274 -3.67 -24.13 10.79
CA PRO A 274 -2.79 -23.12 10.17
C PRO A 274 -1.30 -23.47 10.19
N TRP A 275 -0.58 -22.95 9.20
CA TRP A 275 0.89 -23.04 9.08
C TRP A 275 1.54 -21.67 9.36
N TRP A 276 2.74 -21.66 9.92
CA TRP A 276 3.53 -20.45 10.10
C TRP A 276 4.82 -20.48 9.32
N LEU A 277 5.22 -19.33 8.78
CA LEU A 277 6.54 -19.10 8.20
C LEU A 277 7.52 -18.67 9.29
N LEU A 278 8.79 -19.07 9.13
CA LEU A 278 9.89 -18.46 9.87
C LEU A 278 10.09 -17.00 9.43
N PRO A 279 10.37 -16.05 10.35
CA PRO A 279 10.77 -14.70 9.96
C PRO A 279 12.04 -14.75 9.12
N SER A 280 12.21 -13.82 8.19
CA SER A 280 13.47 -13.65 7.46
C SER A 280 14.61 -13.29 8.42
N LEU A 281 15.86 -13.52 7.99
CA LEU A 281 17.03 -13.06 8.74
C LEU A 281 16.96 -11.54 8.96
N GLY A 282 17.19 -11.08 10.19
CA GLY A 282 17.07 -9.68 10.59
C GLY A 282 15.65 -9.23 10.94
N ASP A 283 14.61 -9.99 10.57
CA ASP A 283 13.23 -9.65 10.84
C ASP A 283 12.79 -10.15 12.22
N SER A 284 12.04 -9.32 12.94
CA SER A 284 11.57 -9.63 14.29
C SER A 284 10.29 -8.89 14.63
N SER A 285 9.47 -9.51 15.48
CA SER A 285 8.28 -8.88 16.05
C SER A 285 8.21 -9.17 17.55
N VAL A 286 8.00 -8.13 18.35
CA VAL A 286 7.79 -8.20 19.80
C VAL A 286 6.44 -7.59 20.11
N THR A 287 5.45 -8.42 20.47
CA THR A 287 4.14 -7.97 20.92
C THR A 287 4.05 -8.07 22.44
N PHE A 288 3.74 -6.97 23.13
CA PHE A 288 3.83 -6.89 24.59
C PHE A 288 2.65 -6.16 25.22
N GLN A 289 2.21 -6.68 26.38
CA GLN A 289 1.11 -6.11 27.17
C GLN A 289 1.65 -5.12 28.20
N THR A 290 1.45 -3.84 27.92
CA THR A 290 1.77 -2.71 28.79
C THR A 290 0.67 -2.44 29.82
N ARG A 291 0.99 -1.72 30.90
CA ARG A 291 0.00 -1.33 31.92
C ARG A 291 -0.90 -0.20 31.44
N HIS A 292 -0.38 0.77 30.70
CA HIS A 292 -1.10 2.00 30.33
C HIS A 292 -1.64 1.99 28.90
N HIS A 293 -1.01 1.26 27.98
CA HIS A 293 -1.29 1.32 26.55
C HIS A 293 -1.78 -0.02 25.97
N ARG A 294 -2.18 -0.97 26.82
CA ARG A 294 -2.61 -2.33 26.45
C ARG A 294 -1.56 -3.04 25.59
N THR A 295 -1.92 -3.61 24.44
CA THR A 295 -1.04 -4.45 23.61
C THR A 295 -0.40 -3.64 22.49
N LEU A 296 0.92 -3.50 22.54
CA LEU A 296 1.72 -2.87 21.49
C LEU A 296 2.57 -3.90 20.76
N THR A 297 2.89 -3.63 19.50
CA THR A 297 3.80 -4.46 18.70
C THR A 297 4.95 -3.60 18.20
N PHE A 298 6.17 -3.99 18.52
CA PHE A 298 7.40 -3.49 17.93
C PHE A 298 7.85 -4.45 16.83
N THR A 299 8.26 -3.97 15.67
CA THR A 299 8.81 -4.79 14.58
C THR A 299 10.10 -4.21 14.04
N VAL A 300 10.97 -5.13 13.61
CA VAL A 300 12.13 -4.86 12.76
C VAL A 300 11.90 -5.63 11.46
N SER A 301 11.91 -4.92 10.33
CA SER A 301 11.75 -5.47 8.99
C SER A 301 12.93 -5.01 8.15
N SER A 302 14.01 -5.78 8.19
CA SER A 302 15.33 -5.40 7.66
C SER A 302 15.39 -5.22 6.14
N SER A 303 14.39 -5.73 5.43
CA SER A 303 14.22 -5.56 3.99
C SER A 303 13.47 -4.27 3.61
N GLU A 304 12.85 -3.59 4.56
CA GLU A 304 12.07 -2.38 4.34
C GLU A 304 12.93 -1.12 4.59
N PRO A 305 12.79 -0.05 3.79
CA PRO A 305 13.53 1.21 4.00
C PRO A 305 13.30 1.80 5.40
N GLU A 306 12.07 1.75 5.89
CA GLU A 306 11.69 2.11 7.25
C GLU A 306 11.48 0.87 8.12
N ALA A 307 12.59 0.18 8.40
CA ALA A 307 12.59 -1.10 9.07
C ALA A 307 12.02 -1.09 10.49
N ILE A 308 11.99 0.04 11.21
CA ILE A 308 11.57 0.10 12.62
C ILE A 308 10.14 0.61 12.73
N SER A 309 9.28 -0.18 13.38
CA SER A 309 7.87 0.16 13.58
C SER A 309 7.39 -0.12 15.01
N LEU A 310 6.57 0.80 15.54
CA LEU A 310 5.79 0.60 16.77
C LEU A 310 4.31 0.82 16.46
N PHE A 311 3.48 -0.18 16.73
CA PHE A 311 2.08 -0.20 16.34
C PHE A 311 1.14 -0.55 17.51
N ASP A 312 0.01 0.16 17.62
CA ASP A 312 -1.12 -0.20 18.49
C ASP A 312 -2.07 -1.08 17.68
N ARG A 313 -2.03 -2.40 17.95
CA ARG A 313 -2.83 -3.38 17.20
C ARG A 313 -4.32 -3.27 17.45
N GLU A 314 -4.74 -2.94 18.66
CA GLU A 314 -6.16 -2.87 19.01
C GLU A 314 -6.84 -1.69 18.31
N ARG A 315 -6.14 -0.56 18.21
CA ARG A 315 -6.65 0.63 17.53
C ARG A 315 -6.28 0.70 16.05
N ARG A 316 -5.48 -0.25 15.55
CA ARG A 316 -4.88 -0.26 14.21
C ARG A 316 -4.15 1.05 13.88
N ARG A 317 -3.24 1.51 14.76
CA ARG A 317 -2.53 2.79 14.61
C ARG A 317 -1.01 2.63 14.58
N GLN A 318 -0.38 3.23 13.57
CA GLN A 318 1.07 3.27 13.38
C GLN A 318 1.71 4.40 14.20
N ILE A 319 2.22 4.08 15.39
CA ILE A 319 2.77 5.10 16.30
C ILE A 319 4.09 5.65 15.76
N CYS A 320 5.07 4.78 15.57
CA CYS A 320 6.39 5.16 15.03
C CYS A 320 6.72 4.34 13.80
N LEU A 321 7.27 4.96 12.75
CA LEU A 321 7.79 4.30 11.55
C LEU A 321 8.99 5.10 11.06
N TYR A 322 10.17 4.49 10.99
CA TYR A 322 11.41 5.18 10.64
C TYR A 322 12.54 4.21 10.25
N PRO A 323 13.59 4.68 9.54
CA PRO A 323 14.72 3.85 9.17
C PRO A 323 15.62 3.51 10.37
N GLN A 324 16.38 2.42 10.26
CA GLN A 324 17.44 2.12 11.22
C GLN A 324 18.49 3.23 11.25
N GLN A 325 19.19 3.37 12.37
CA GLN A 325 20.21 4.39 12.53
C GLN A 325 21.29 4.23 11.44
N GLY A 326 21.59 5.33 10.72
CA GLY A 326 22.53 5.34 9.59
C GLY A 326 21.88 5.12 8.23
N HIS A 327 20.58 4.82 8.17
CA HIS A 327 19.80 4.72 6.93
C HIS A 327 18.95 5.98 6.70
N SER A 328 18.64 6.25 5.42
CA SER A 328 17.85 7.41 4.99
C SER A 328 16.35 7.11 5.05
N ALA A 329 15.54 8.11 5.39
CA ALA A 329 14.07 8.08 5.22
C ALA A 329 13.62 8.58 3.83
N ARG A 330 14.59 8.92 2.96
CA ARG A 330 14.36 9.24 1.55
C ARG A 330 14.61 7.97 0.74
N TYR A 331 13.56 7.46 0.13
CA TYR A 331 13.54 6.23 -0.66
C TYR A 331 12.38 6.30 -1.65
N SER A 332 12.51 5.63 -2.79
CA SER A 332 11.37 5.35 -3.64
C SER A 332 10.84 3.95 -3.36
N GLU A 333 9.53 3.80 -3.32
CA GLU A 333 8.86 2.50 -3.35
C GLU A 333 9.23 1.67 -4.60
N ASP A 334 9.80 2.30 -5.63
CA ASP A 334 10.31 1.61 -6.82
C ASP A 334 11.76 1.12 -6.68
N ASP A 335 12.55 1.59 -5.69
CA ASP A 335 13.97 1.24 -5.55
C ASP A 335 14.17 -0.25 -5.24
N ALA A 336 13.27 -0.83 -4.43
CA ALA A 336 13.29 -2.24 -4.04
C ALA A 336 12.49 -3.14 -5.00
N ARG A 337 12.00 -2.59 -6.10
CA ARG A 337 11.07 -3.27 -6.99
C ARG A 337 11.77 -4.35 -7.80
N SER A 338 11.31 -5.58 -7.63
CA SER A 338 11.83 -6.74 -8.38
C SER A 338 10.97 -7.14 -9.56
N VAL A 339 9.73 -6.65 -9.61
CA VAL A 339 8.70 -6.97 -10.61
C VAL A 339 7.93 -5.71 -10.96
N ASP A 340 7.79 -5.46 -12.26
CA ASP A 340 7.04 -4.34 -12.81
C ASP A 340 5.74 -4.81 -13.50
N VAL A 341 4.59 -4.19 -13.24
CA VAL A 341 3.29 -4.57 -13.84
C VAL A 341 3.03 -3.57 -14.96
N VAL A 342 3.23 -4.00 -16.21
CA VAL A 342 3.18 -3.05 -17.34
C VAL A 342 1.81 -2.99 -18.02
N HIS A 343 0.98 -4.02 -17.87
CA HIS A 343 -0.33 -4.09 -18.53
C HIS A 343 -1.32 -5.02 -17.83
N HIS A 344 -2.60 -4.63 -17.82
CA HIS A 344 -3.74 -5.47 -17.45
C HIS A 344 -4.67 -5.73 -18.65
N ASP A 345 -5.01 -6.98 -18.93
CA ASP A 345 -6.18 -7.34 -19.76
C ASP A 345 -7.24 -7.90 -18.82
N LEU A 346 -8.13 -7.01 -18.36
CA LEU A 346 -9.04 -7.27 -17.25
C LEU A 346 -10.48 -7.39 -17.77
N ARG A 347 -11.06 -8.57 -17.57
CA ARG A 347 -12.46 -8.88 -17.89
C ARG A 347 -13.22 -9.12 -16.59
N VAL A 348 -14.26 -8.33 -16.33
CA VAL A 348 -15.05 -8.44 -15.10
C VAL A 348 -16.53 -8.42 -15.39
N ARG A 349 -17.23 -9.36 -14.76
CA ARG A 349 -18.68 -9.44 -14.71
C ARG A 349 -19.16 -9.06 -13.31
N PHE A 350 -19.98 -8.03 -13.22
CA PHE A 350 -20.56 -7.57 -11.96
C PHE A 350 -22.03 -8.00 -11.82
N ASP A 351 -22.45 -8.25 -10.58
CA ASP A 351 -23.83 -8.20 -10.11
C ASP A 351 -23.94 -7.19 -8.95
N PRO A 352 -24.32 -5.93 -9.25
CA PRO A 352 -24.39 -4.87 -8.25
C PRO A 352 -25.40 -5.11 -7.12
N ARG A 353 -26.37 -6.02 -7.31
CA ARG A 353 -27.40 -6.28 -6.29
C ARG A 353 -26.91 -7.24 -5.21
N THR A 354 -26.06 -8.18 -5.59
CA THR A 354 -25.50 -9.20 -4.68
C THR A 354 -24.05 -8.92 -4.30
N TYR A 355 -23.45 -7.88 -4.88
CA TYR A 355 -22.03 -7.53 -4.76
C TYR A 355 -21.10 -8.63 -5.30
N LEU A 356 -21.62 -9.57 -6.09
CA LEU A 356 -20.83 -10.61 -6.72
C LEU A 356 -20.04 -10.01 -7.89
N LEU A 357 -18.76 -10.38 -7.96
CA LEU A 357 -17.94 -10.18 -9.15
C LEU A 357 -17.24 -11.48 -9.55
N GLU A 358 -17.13 -11.69 -10.86
CA GLU A 358 -16.33 -12.76 -11.47
C GLU A 358 -15.37 -12.10 -12.46
N ALA A 359 -14.09 -12.45 -12.36
CA ALA A 359 -13.05 -11.74 -13.10
C ALA A 359 -11.91 -12.65 -13.56
N GLU A 360 -11.34 -12.26 -14.68
CA GLU A 360 -10.08 -12.78 -15.22
C GLU A 360 -9.19 -11.58 -15.54
N ASP A 361 -7.98 -11.57 -15.00
CA ASP A 361 -6.97 -10.57 -15.31
C ASP A 361 -5.72 -11.25 -15.86
N THR A 362 -5.32 -10.90 -17.07
CA THR A 362 -3.99 -11.26 -17.60
C THR A 362 -3.04 -10.10 -17.40
N LEU A 363 -2.21 -10.22 -16.36
CA LEU A 363 -1.14 -9.28 -16.05
C LEU A 363 0.08 -9.58 -16.93
N ARG A 364 0.56 -8.56 -17.63
CA ARG A 364 1.90 -8.58 -18.22
C ARG A 364 2.86 -7.98 -17.20
N LEU A 365 3.79 -8.80 -16.74
CA LEU A 365 4.80 -8.42 -15.77
C LEU A 365 6.16 -8.34 -16.45
N ARG A 366 7.01 -7.42 -16.01
CA ARG A 366 8.43 -7.38 -16.33
C ARG A 366 9.23 -7.74 -15.09
N LEU A 367 9.92 -8.87 -15.15
CA LEU A 367 10.85 -9.32 -14.11
C LEU A 367 12.16 -8.53 -14.25
N LEU A 368 12.40 -7.59 -13.33
CA LEU A 368 13.61 -6.75 -13.33
C LEU A 368 14.85 -7.53 -12.88
N GLN A 369 14.62 -8.60 -12.12
CA GLN A 369 15.63 -9.57 -11.68
C GLN A 369 15.00 -10.97 -11.58
N PRO A 370 15.81 -12.04 -11.47
CA PRO A 370 15.28 -13.37 -11.16
C PRO A 370 14.53 -13.35 -9.82
N ASN A 371 13.31 -13.88 -9.79
CA ASN A 371 12.44 -13.89 -8.62
C ASN A 371 11.81 -15.27 -8.45
N ALA A 372 11.91 -15.88 -7.26
CA ALA A 372 11.19 -17.13 -6.99
C ALA A 372 9.67 -16.93 -6.89
N THR A 373 9.23 -15.74 -6.48
CA THR A 373 7.84 -15.41 -6.20
C THR A 373 7.50 -13.98 -6.59
N VAL A 374 6.23 -13.71 -6.91
CA VAL A 374 5.66 -12.38 -7.07
C VAL A 374 4.63 -12.14 -5.97
N ARG A 375 4.63 -10.95 -5.38
CA ARG A 375 3.59 -10.50 -4.45
C ARG A 375 2.56 -9.69 -5.21
N LEU A 376 1.31 -10.11 -5.14
CA LEU A 376 0.15 -9.37 -5.63
C LEU A 376 -0.76 -8.99 -4.46
N ARG A 377 -1.54 -7.92 -4.63
CA ARG A 377 -2.59 -7.52 -3.69
C ARG A 377 -3.97 -7.82 -4.29
N LEU A 378 -4.83 -8.50 -3.53
CA LEU A 378 -6.22 -8.82 -3.89
C LEU A 378 -7.04 -9.07 -2.62
N ASP A 379 -8.24 -8.49 -2.54
CA ASP A 379 -9.13 -8.59 -1.38
C ASP A 379 -9.44 -10.05 -1.00
N GLU A 380 -9.46 -10.31 0.30
CA GLU A 380 -9.66 -11.66 0.84
C GLU A 380 -11.05 -12.24 0.53
N GLY A 381 -12.07 -11.39 0.35
CA GLY A 381 -13.43 -11.77 -0.06
C GLY A 381 -13.52 -12.30 -1.49
N LEU A 382 -12.49 -12.09 -2.31
CA LEU A 382 -12.39 -12.60 -3.67
C LEU A 382 -11.61 -13.90 -3.69
N HIS A 383 -12.23 -15.03 -3.99
CA HIS A 383 -11.56 -16.32 -4.05
C HIS A 383 -10.79 -16.48 -5.37
N ILE A 384 -9.49 -16.79 -5.28
CA ILE A 384 -8.67 -17.10 -6.46
C ILE A 384 -8.94 -18.55 -6.87
N HIS A 385 -9.48 -18.74 -8.06
CA HIS A 385 -9.72 -20.05 -8.66
C HIS A 385 -8.45 -20.64 -9.27
N SER A 386 -7.63 -19.81 -9.93
CA SER A 386 -6.37 -20.25 -10.53
C SER A 386 -5.43 -19.09 -10.82
N VAL A 387 -4.13 -19.37 -10.77
CA VAL A 387 -3.08 -18.52 -11.34
C VAL A 387 -2.33 -19.35 -12.38
N THR A 388 -2.27 -18.87 -13.62
CA THR A 388 -1.66 -19.60 -14.75
C THR A 388 -0.78 -18.70 -15.61
N SER A 389 0.26 -19.24 -16.24
CA SER A 389 1.00 -18.61 -17.34
C SER A 389 0.96 -19.50 -18.59
N ALA A 390 1.15 -18.91 -19.77
CA ALA A 390 1.23 -19.68 -21.00
C ALA A 390 2.52 -20.54 -21.03
N GLU A 391 3.57 -20.06 -20.38
CA GLU A 391 4.92 -20.62 -20.40
C GLU A 391 5.13 -21.73 -19.36
N ALA A 392 4.50 -21.62 -18.18
CA ALA A 392 4.71 -22.54 -17.06
C ALA A 392 3.42 -23.23 -16.57
N GLY A 393 2.26 -22.92 -17.15
CA GLY A 393 0.99 -23.51 -16.73
C GLY A 393 0.55 -22.97 -15.37
N TYR A 394 0.07 -23.84 -14.48
CA TYR A 394 -0.40 -23.42 -13.16
C TYR A 394 0.74 -22.96 -12.24
N HIS A 395 0.45 -21.99 -11.40
CA HIS A 395 1.36 -21.48 -10.37
C HIS A 395 0.82 -21.80 -8.98
N LEU A 396 1.72 -22.22 -8.08
CA LEU A 396 1.40 -22.26 -6.66
C LEU A 396 1.18 -20.83 -6.15
N PHE A 397 0.12 -20.63 -5.38
CA PHE A 397 -0.13 -19.36 -4.72
C PHE A 397 -0.63 -19.56 -3.30
N PHE A 398 -0.44 -18.57 -2.46
CA PHE A 398 -0.93 -18.56 -1.09
C PHE A 398 -1.28 -17.15 -0.64
N ARG A 399 -2.18 -17.05 0.33
CA ARG A 399 -2.56 -15.78 0.94
C ARG A 399 -1.89 -15.61 2.30
N VAL A 400 -1.66 -14.37 2.70
CA VAL A 400 -1.29 -14.04 4.07
C VAL A 400 -2.49 -13.38 4.71
N ARG A 401 -3.02 -13.99 5.80
CA ARG A 401 -4.23 -13.49 6.47
C ARG A 401 -4.06 -12.04 6.93
N TYR A 402 -5.12 -11.27 6.76
CA TYR A 402 -5.26 -9.86 7.15
C TYR A 402 -4.30 -8.90 6.44
N GLN A 403 -3.86 -9.23 5.22
CA GLN A 403 -2.91 -8.40 4.46
C GLN A 403 -3.30 -8.17 2.99
N ASP A 404 -4.45 -8.71 2.54
CA ASP A 404 -4.87 -8.70 1.12
C ASP A 404 -3.75 -9.17 0.17
N SER A 405 -2.82 -9.99 0.67
CA SER A 405 -1.56 -10.30 -0.02
C SER A 405 -1.60 -11.72 -0.56
N VAL A 406 -1.30 -11.86 -1.84
CA VAL A 406 -1.21 -13.10 -2.59
C VAL A 406 0.22 -13.27 -3.04
N MET A 407 0.89 -14.33 -2.57
CA MET A 407 2.20 -14.71 -3.07
C MET A 407 2.03 -15.76 -4.15
N VAL A 408 2.60 -15.54 -5.33
CA VAL A 408 2.58 -16.46 -6.47
C VAL A 408 3.99 -16.97 -6.71
N SER A 409 4.20 -18.29 -6.67
CA SER A 409 5.48 -18.89 -7.08
C SER A 409 5.63 -18.83 -8.59
N LEU A 410 6.76 -18.32 -9.07
CA LEU A 410 7.04 -18.23 -10.50
C LEU A 410 7.45 -19.56 -11.12
N GLY A 411 7.77 -20.58 -10.32
CA GLY A 411 8.03 -21.91 -10.85
C GLY A 411 9.19 -21.90 -11.85
N ALA A 412 8.93 -22.45 -13.05
CA ALA A 412 9.89 -22.47 -14.15
C ALA A 412 10.29 -21.07 -14.66
N LEU A 413 9.56 -20.02 -14.26
CA LEU A 413 9.86 -18.63 -14.59
C LEU A 413 10.83 -17.97 -13.60
N ALA A 414 11.16 -18.63 -12.48
CA ALA A 414 11.86 -17.98 -11.38
C ALA A 414 13.26 -17.43 -11.72
N GLY A 415 13.98 -18.13 -12.62
CA GLY A 415 15.31 -17.73 -13.07
C GLY A 415 15.31 -16.69 -14.20
N ARG A 416 14.16 -16.24 -14.68
CA ARG A 416 14.04 -15.37 -15.87
C ARG A 416 14.05 -13.90 -15.49
N THR A 417 14.45 -13.08 -16.46
CA THR A 417 14.24 -11.62 -16.49
C THR A 417 13.45 -11.25 -17.74
N GLY A 418 12.85 -10.06 -17.75
CA GLY A 418 12.02 -9.57 -18.85
C GLY A 418 10.54 -9.93 -18.72
N ASP A 419 9.82 -9.85 -19.83
CA ASP A 419 8.36 -9.89 -19.83
C ASP A 419 7.82 -11.33 -19.68
N VAL A 420 6.86 -11.51 -18.77
CA VAL A 420 6.10 -12.76 -18.51
C VAL A 420 4.62 -12.41 -18.33
N SER A 421 3.73 -13.37 -18.54
CA SER A 421 2.29 -13.16 -18.31
C SER A 421 1.73 -14.08 -17.23
N LEU A 422 0.96 -13.51 -16.29
CA LEU A 422 0.19 -14.25 -15.31
C LEU A 422 -1.30 -13.96 -15.51
N THR A 423 -2.11 -15.01 -15.65
CA THR A 423 -3.57 -14.93 -15.70
C THR A 423 -4.13 -15.39 -14.38
N VAL A 424 -4.85 -14.49 -13.69
CA VAL A 424 -5.51 -14.75 -12.41
C VAL A 424 -7.01 -14.80 -12.64
N ARG A 425 -7.64 -15.93 -12.30
CA ARG A 425 -9.10 -16.08 -12.29
C ARG A 425 -9.60 -16.06 -10.87
N TYR A 426 -10.58 -15.23 -10.59
CA TYR A 426 -11.08 -15.01 -9.24
C TYR A 426 -12.54 -14.56 -9.24
N GLY A 427 -13.22 -14.74 -8.12
CA GLY A 427 -14.59 -14.29 -7.95
C GLY A 427 -15.04 -14.37 -6.50
N GLY A 428 -16.08 -13.61 -6.18
CA GLY A 428 -16.59 -13.54 -4.81
C GLY A 428 -17.48 -12.34 -4.59
N SER A 429 -17.95 -12.19 -3.36
CA SER A 429 -18.76 -11.05 -2.94
C SER A 429 -17.84 -9.98 -2.38
N LEU A 430 -17.74 -8.84 -3.09
CA LEU A 430 -17.01 -7.67 -2.63
C LEU A 430 -17.91 -6.45 -2.69
N ARG A 431 -18.33 -5.97 -1.52
CA ARG A 431 -18.99 -4.68 -1.40
C ARG A 431 -17.91 -3.61 -1.26
N PRO A 432 -17.73 -2.71 -2.24
CA PRO A 432 -16.78 -1.61 -2.11
C PRO A 432 -17.23 -0.66 -1.01
N MET A 433 -16.32 0.20 -0.56
CA MET A 433 -16.67 1.24 0.40
C MET A 433 -17.75 2.17 -0.19
N PRO A 434 -18.63 2.76 0.64
CA PRO A 434 -19.55 3.78 0.18
C PRO A 434 -18.79 4.90 -0.52
N VAL A 435 -19.39 5.47 -1.58
CA VAL A 435 -18.76 6.53 -2.37
C VAL A 435 -18.34 7.72 -1.51
N GLU A 436 -19.06 8.02 -0.43
CA GLU A 436 -18.70 9.07 0.52
C GLU A 436 -17.35 8.81 1.20
N GLN A 437 -17.02 7.56 1.52
CA GLN A 437 -15.72 7.24 2.11
C GLN A 437 -14.60 7.32 1.08
N GLU A 438 -14.88 6.90 -0.17
CA GLU A 438 -13.93 7.06 -1.27
C GLU A 438 -13.62 8.54 -1.54
N THR A 439 -14.63 9.39 -1.38
CA THR A 439 -14.62 10.81 -1.74
C THR A 439 -14.30 11.78 -0.60
N THR A 440 -14.26 11.32 0.66
CA THR A 440 -13.96 12.19 1.83
C THR A 440 -12.72 11.78 2.61
N GLN A 441 -12.22 10.54 2.46
CA GLN A 441 -11.06 10.06 3.21
C GLN A 441 -9.77 10.20 2.41
N ALA A 442 -8.69 10.53 3.10
CA ALA A 442 -7.34 10.43 2.56
C ALA A 442 -6.86 8.96 2.58
N PRO A 443 -6.20 8.45 1.53
CA PRO A 443 -5.61 7.11 1.54
C PRO A 443 -4.65 6.94 2.72
N GLY A 444 -4.75 5.85 3.48
CA GLY A 444 -3.90 5.58 4.65
C GLY A 444 -4.37 6.24 5.95
N SER A 445 -5.33 7.17 5.92
CA SER A 445 -6.03 7.58 7.13
C SER A 445 -6.92 6.43 7.59
N GLY A 446 -6.70 5.90 8.80
CA GLY A 446 -7.50 4.80 9.33
C GLY A 446 -9.00 5.13 9.27
N GLN A 447 -9.84 4.09 9.10
CA GLN A 447 -11.28 4.24 8.92
C GLN A 447 -11.90 5.14 10.00
N VAL A 448 -12.26 6.37 9.62
CA VAL A 448 -13.15 7.21 10.43
C VAL A 448 -14.53 7.05 9.81
N ALA A 449 -15.41 6.33 10.51
CA ALA A 449 -16.79 6.23 10.09
C ALA A 449 -17.36 7.65 9.93
N PRO A 450 -17.98 7.99 8.79
CA PRO A 450 -18.71 9.24 8.69
C PRO A 450 -19.76 9.28 9.81
N PRO A 451 -20.06 10.46 10.38
CA PRO A 451 -21.14 10.58 11.34
C PRO A 451 -22.41 9.96 10.74
N ALA A 452 -23.11 9.15 11.53
CA ALA A 452 -24.40 8.60 11.14
C ALA A 452 -25.38 9.77 10.98
N ILE A 453 -25.51 10.26 9.74
CA ILE A 453 -26.57 11.17 9.37
C ILE A 453 -27.75 10.29 9.00
N GLU A 454 -28.61 10.01 9.97
CA GLU A 454 -29.95 9.45 9.75
C GLU A 454 -30.81 10.53 9.07
N GLU A 455 -30.63 10.68 7.75
CA GLU A 455 -31.54 11.43 6.91
C GLU A 455 -32.22 10.45 5.95
N ASP A 456 -33.56 10.40 5.99
CA ASP A 456 -34.48 9.54 5.22
C ASP A 456 -34.52 9.89 3.71
N VAL A 457 -33.37 10.24 3.14
CA VAL A 457 -33.23 10.53 1.70
C VAL A 457 -32.68 9.28 1.02
N MET A 458 -33.49 8.70 0.13
CA MET A 458 -33.06 7.63 -0.76
C MET A 458 -32.03 8.15 -1.76
N ILE A 459 -30.77 7.73 -1.61
CA ILE A 459 -29.67 8.01 -2.53
C ILE A 459 -29.48 6.79 -3.43
N GLU A 460 -29.39 7.04 -4.74
CA GLU A 460 -29.07 5.99 -5.71
C GLU A 460 -27.63 5.50 -5.52
N GLU A 461 -27.45 4.24 -5.12
CA GLU A 461 -26.13 3.67 -4.83
C GLU A 461 -25.32 3.49 -6.13
N VAL A 462 -24.11 4.03 -6.14
CA VAL A 462 -23.08 3.79 -7.15
C VAL A 462 -21.90 3.12 -6.46
N LEU A 463 -21.53 1.93 -6.91
CA LEU A 463 -20.43 1.14 -6.37
C LEU A 463 -19.13 1.58 -7.01
N VAL A 464 -18.17 2.07 -6.21
CA VAL A 464 -16.87 2.53 -6.70
C VAL A 464 -15.79 1.53 -6.30
N TYR A 465 -15.32 0.76 -7.26
CA TYR A 465 -14.22 -0.18 -7.10
C TYR A 465 -12.89 0.54 -7.38
N SER A 466 -12.20 1.01 -6.33
CA SER A 466 -10.92 1.74 -6.40
C SER A 466 -9.74 0.90 -5.92
N ASN A 467 -8.51 1.43 -5.97
CA ASN A 467 -7.31 0.75 -5.43
C ASN A 467 -7.41 0.39 -3.94
N ARG A 468 -8.29 1.06 -3.18
CA ARG A 468 -8.53 0.76 -1.76
C ARG A 468 -9.27 -0.56 -1.53
N SER A 469 -10.10 -0.97 -2.49
CA SER A 469 -10.91 -2.18 -2.40
C SER A 469 -10.17 -3.44 -2.84
N ALA A 470 -8.92 -3.33 -3.31
CA ALA A 470 -8.13 -4.46 -3.82
C ALA A 470 -8.94 -5.40 -4.75
N TRP A 471 -9.81 -4.84 -5.60
CA TRP A 471 -10.82 -5.59 -6.36
C TRP A 471 -10.30 -6.35 -7.58
N TYR A 472 -9.06 -6.08 -7.97
CA TYR A 472 -8.30 -6.77 -9.02
C TYR A 472 -6.86 -7.02 -8.52
N PRO A 473 -6.11 -7.96 -9.11
CA PRO A 473 -4.72 -8.25 -8.70
C PRO A 473 -3.81 -7.05 -9.01
N GLN A 474 -3.17 -6.49 -8.00
CA GLN A 474 -2.31 -5.29 -8.12
C GLN A 474 -0.90 -5.59 -7.59
N GLY A 475 0.06 -4.71 -7.87
CA GLY A 475 1.35 -4.72 -7.17
C GLY A 475 1.21 -4.47 -5.66
N GLY A 476 2.30 -4.65 -4.92
CA GLY A 476 2.35 -4.32 -3.49
C GLY A 476 2.25 -2.81 -3.20
N THR A 477 2.65 -1.99 -4.16
CA THR A 477 2.55 -0.53 -4.19
C THR A 477 1.87 -0.10 -5.49
N ASP A 478 1.27 1.09 -5.50
CA ASP A 478 0.68 1.65 -6.73
C ASP A 478 1.77 1.79 -7.80
N ASP A 479 1.42 1.48 -9.05
CA ASP A 479 2.35 1.55 -10.18
C ASP A 479 1.63 1.76 -11.52
N TYR A 480 2.33 2.40 -12.46
CA TYR A 480 1.84 2.78 -13.77
C TYR A 480 1.75 1.61 -14.75
N ALA A 481 0.52 1.14 -14.96
CA ALA A 481 0.20 0.11 -15.95
C ALA A 481 -0.76 0.62 -17.02
N GLN A 482 -0.63 0.10 -18.24
CA GLN A 482 -1.68 0.20 -19.26
C GLN A 482 -2.82 -0.79 -18.97
N ALA A 483 -4.00 -0.57 -19.55
CA ALA A 483 -5.10 -1.50 -19.37
C ALA A 483 -6.03 -1.59 -20.60
N ASP A 484 -6.43 -2.81 -20.95
CA ASP A 484 -7.62 -3.09 -21.74
C ASP A 484 -8.69 -3.67 -20.80
N LEU A 485 -9.90 -3.09 -20.83
CA LEU A 485 -10.96 -3.40 -19.88
C LEU A 485 -12.21 -3.89 -20.61
N THR A 486 -12.76 -5.01 -20.17
CA THR A 486 -14.09 -5.49 -20.56
C THR A 486 -14.97 -5.56 -19.33
N LEU A 487 -15.94 -4.65 -19.23
CA LEU A 487 -16.79 -4.49 -18.06
C LEU A 487 -18.22 -4.91 -18.42
N ASP A 488 -18.74 -5.88 -17.70
CA ASP A 488 -20.02 -6.51 -18.00
C ASP A 488 -20.98 -6.39 -16.79
N VAL A 489 -22.12 -5.73 -17.01
CA VAL A 489 -23.12 -5.40 -15.97
C VAL A 489 -24.53 -5.80 -16.39
N PRO A 490 -25.51 -5.96 -15.47
CA PRO A 490 -26.90 -6.20 -15.85
C PRO A 490 -27.48 -5.02 -16.66
N GLN A 491 -28.43 -5.31 -17.56
CA GLN A 491 -29.11 -4.27 -18.34
C GLN A 491 -29.70 -3.17 -17.44
N GLY A 492 -29.49 -1.91 -17.85
CA GLY A 492 -29.92 -0.73 -17.09
C GLY A 492 -28.92 -0.26 -16.03
N TYR A 493 -27.79 -0.94 -15.88
CA TYR A 493 -26.58 -0.44 -15.24
C TYR A 493 -25.54 -0.06 -16.31
N ASN A 494 -24.53 0.68 -15.88
CA ASN A 494 -23.36 1.02 -16.66
C ASN A 494 -22.10 0.89 -15.77
N ALA A 495 -20.96 0.65 -16.41
CA ALA A 495 -19.64 0.62 -15.78
C ALA A 495 -18.76 1.68 -16.43
N VAL A 496 -18.30 2.64 -15.62
CA VAL A 496 -17.59 3.84 -16.08
C VAL A 496 -16.22 3.89 -15.42
N THR A 497 -15.19 4.16 -16.21
CA THR A 497 -13.77 4.22 -15.80
C THR A 497 -13.07 5.34 -16.58
N GLY A 498 -11.83 5.65 -16.19
CA GLY A 498 -10.90 6.41 -17.03
C GLY A 498 -10.47 5.63 -18.28
N GLY A 499 -9.97 6.36 -19.28
CA GLY A 499 -9.56 5.80 -20.58
C GLY A 499 -10.58 6.05 -21.70
N GLU A 500 -10.23 5.61 -22.91
CA GLU A 500 -11.08 5.74 -24.08
C GLU A 500 -12.13 4.63 -24.11
N ARG A 501 -13.42 4.99 -24.19
CA ARG A 501 -14.50 4.02 -24.37
C ARG A 501 -14.56 3.57 -25.82
N LEU A 502 -14.25 2.31 -26.07
CA LEU A 502 -14.20 1.74 -27.42
C LEU A 502 -15.57 1.24 -27.89
N SER A 503 -16.36 0.62 -27.01
CA SER A 503 -17.70 0.12 -27.35
C SER A 503 -18.61 0.05 -26.14
N SER A 504 -19.92 0.09 -26.39
CA SER A 504 -20.96 -0.24 -25.42
C SER A 504 -22.12 -0.91 -26.16
N HIS A 505 -22.48 -2.12 -25.77
CA HIS A 505 -23.60 -2.85 -26.38
C HIS A 505 -24.38 -3.61 -25.31
N THR A 506 -25.68 -3.82 -25.56
CA THR A 506 -26.56 -4.56 -24.67
C THR A 506 -27.15 -5.76 -25.40
N GLU A 507 -26.88 -6.95 -24.89
CA GLU A 507 -27.36 -8.22 -25.44
C GLU A 507 -27.64 -9.21 -24.29
N GLY A 508 -28.65 -10.08 -24.45
CA GLY A 508 -28.93 -11.13 -23.45
C GLY A 508 -29.26 -10.62 -22.05
N GLY A 509 -29.80 -9.39 -21.92
CA GLY A 509 -30.11 -8.76 -20.63
C GLY A 509 -28.90 -8.22 -19.87
N ARG A 510 -27.74 -8.08 -20.53
CA ARG A 510 -26.51 -7.51 -19.96
C ARG A 510 -25.94 -6.45 -20.88
N THR A 511 -25.24 -5.50 -20.29
CA THR A 511 -24.55 -4.41 -20.99
C THR A 511 -23.05 -4.61 -20.82
N GLN A 512 -22.35 -4.79 -21.93
CA GLN A 512 -20.89 -4.87 -21.95
C GLN A 512 -20.31 -3.57 -22.49
N VAL A 513 -19.31 -3.05 -21.80
CA VAL A 513 -18.60 -1.81 -22.15
C VAL A 513 -17.11 -2.12 -22.18
N THR A 514 -16.44 -1.71 -23.25
CA THR A 514 -14.98 -1.88 -23.36
C THR A 514 -14.27 -0.53 -23.31
N TYR A 515 -13.16 -0.49 -22.58
CA TYR A 515 -12.29 0.68 -22.47
C TYR A 515 -10.85 0.31 -22.78
N ARG A 516 -10.11 1.27 -23.31
CA ARG A 516 -8.66 1.20 -23.44
C ARG A 516 -7.99 2.38 -22.76
N GLN A 517 -7.02 2.05 -21.92
CA GLN A 517 -6.16 2.99 -21.24
C GLN A 517 -4.74 2.86 -21.81
N GLU A 518 -4.48 3.60 -22.89
CA GLU A 518 -3.17 3.60 -23.57
C GLU A 518 -2.09 4.32 -22.78
N ARG A 519 -2.47 5.34 -22.00
CA ARG A 519 -1.55 6.06 -21.11
C ARG A 519 -1.46 5.29 -19.78
N PRO A 520 -0.26 4.97 -19.27
CA PRO A 520 -0.13 4.26 -18.01
C PRO A 520 -0.86 5.00 -16.87
N ALA A 521 -1.53 4.24 -16.01
CA ALA A 521 -2.20 4.76 -14.84
C ALA A 521 -1.81 3.97 -13.60
N LYS A 522 -1.70 4.66 -12.47
CA LYS A 522 -1.22 4.07 -11.22
C LYS A 522 -2.16 3.02 -10.59
N TYR A 523 -3.45 3.07 -10.98
CA TYR A 523 -4.47 2.09 -10.61
C TYR A 523 -5.70 2.20 -11.51
N ILE A 524 -6.58 1.20 -11.45
CA ILE A 524 -7.83 1.12 -12.20
C ILE A 524 -9.00 1.36 -11.23
N THR A 525 -9.89 2.27 -11.58
CA THR A 525 -11.13 2.55 -10.83
C THR A 525 -12.36 2.41 -11.71
N VAL A 526 -13.37 1.69 -11.24
CA VAL A 526 -14.64 1.51 -11.96
C VAL A 526 -15.80 1.94 -11.07
N ALA A 527 -16.62 2.86 -11.59
CA ALA A 527 -17.93 3.20 -11.03
C ALA A 527 -19.03 2.38 -11.71
N VAL A 528 -19.73 1.56 -10.93
CA VAL A 528 -20.82 0.69 -11.38
C VAL A 528 -22.13 1.16 -10.77
N GLY A 529 -23.09 1.53 -11.62
CA GLY A 529 -24.37 2.07 -11.16
C GLY A 529 -25.32 2.34 -12.31
N ARG A 530 -26.47 2.93 -12.03
CA ARG A 530 -27.44 3.36 -13.05
C ARG A 530 -27.05 4.72 -13.65
N LEU A 531 -25.87 4.74 -14.25
CA LEU A 531 -25.24 5.93 -14.80
C LEU A 531 -25.62 6.12 -16.27
N ALA A 532 -26.10 7.31 -16.62
CA ALA A 532 -26.32 7.71 -18.01
C ALA A 532 -25.27 8.73 -18.44
N GLU A 533 -24.77 8.60 -19.67
CA GLU A 533 -23.98 9.65 -20.31
C GLU A 533 -24.90 10.83 -20.60
N VAL A 534 -24.57 12.01 -20.07
CA VAL A 534 -25.39 13.22 -20.19
C VAL A 534 -24.86 14.13 -21.30
N ALA A 535 -23.54 14.29 -21.39
CA ALA A 535 -22.91 15.14 -22.39
C ALA A 535 -21.49 14.70 -22.73
N THR A 536 -21.04 15.09 -23.92
CA THR A 536 -19.66 14.99 -24.39
C THR A 536 -19.20 16.35 -24.89
N ARG A 537 -17.94 16.73 -24.59
CA ARG A 537 -17.32 17.99 -25.00
C ARG A 537 -15.89 17.75 -25.45
N PRO A 538 -15.48 18.21 -26.65
CA PRO A 538 -14.07 18.30 -26.97
C PRO A 538 -13.47 19.55 -26.32
N THR A 539 -12.39 19.39 -25.56
CA THR A 539 -11.62 20.48 -24.98
C THR A 539 -10.21 20.44 -25.56
N GLY A 540 -9.98 21.21 -26.63
CA GLY A 540 -8.76 21.06 -27.42
C GLY A 540 -8.66 19.66 -28.04
N ALA A 541 -7.62 18.92 -27.66
CA ALA A 541 -7.42 17.54 -28.09
C ALA A 541 -8.02 16.48 -27.13
N VAL A 542 -8.56 16.90 -25.97
CA VAL A 542 -9.04 16.00 -24.93
C VAL A 542 -10.57 15.88 -25.00
N PRO A 543 -11.14 14.72 -25.41
CA PRO A 543 -12.55 14.45 -25.26
C PRO A 543 -12.91 14.29 -23.77
N MET A 544 -13.94 15.01 -23.35
CA MET A 544 -14.50 14.95 -22.01
C MET A 544 -15.92 14.40 -22.04
N HIS A 545 -16.23 13.50 -21.11
CA HIS A 545 -17.54 12.88 -20.95
C HIS A 545 -18.08 13.15 -19.56
N VAL A 546 -19.40 13.30 -19.41
CA VAL A 546 -20.03 13.31 -18.08
C VAL A 546 -21.12 12.25 -17.98
N PHE A 547 -21.04 11.45 -16.92
CA PHE A 547 -22.05 10.47 -16.54
C PHE A 547 -22.71 10.88 -15.23
N SER A 548 -23.99 10.58 -15.08
CA SER A 548 -24.75 11.01 -13.90
C SER A 548 -25.90 10.06 -13.59
N VAL A 549 -26.22 9.96 -12.30
CA VAL A 549 -27.45 9.35 -11.80
C VAL A 549 -28.67 10.18 -12.18
N GLY A 550 -29.88 9.59 -12.18
CA GLY A 550 -31.07 10.23 -12.76
C GLY A 550 -31.37 11.63 -12.24
N ARG A 551 -31.10 11.89 -10.96
CA ARG A 551 -31.42 13.14 -10.25
C ARG A 551 -30.43 14.28 -10.46
N THR A 552 -29.17 13.98 -10.81
CA THR A 552 -28.11 15.00 -10.99
C THR A 552 -27.90 15.42 -12.44
N ARG A 553 -28.66 14.84 -13.38
CA ARG A 553 -28.51 15.09 -14.83
C ARG A 553 -28.62 16.57 -15.22
N GLY A 554 -29.45 17.34 -14.51
CA GLY A 554 -29.65 18.77 -14.78
C GLY A 554 -28.41 19.63 -14.51
N GLU A 555 -27.57 19.25 -13.54
CA GLU A 555 -26.35 19.98 -13.17
C GLU A 555 -25.10 19.40 -13.87
N ALA A 556 -25.16 18.12 -14.30
CA ALA A 556 -24.00 17.41 -14.84
C ALA A 556 -23.42 18.04 -16.13
N ALA A 557 -24.25 18.64 -16.98
CA ALA A 557 -23.78 19.31 -18.19
C ALA A 557 -22.99 20.60 -17.87
N ASP A 558 -23.49 21.40 -16.91
CA ASP A 558 -22.82 22.62 -16.47
C ASP A 558 -21.47 22.30 -15.81
N ILE A 559 -21.43 21.24 -14.98
CA ILE A 559 -20.18 20.73 -14.37
C ILE A 559 -19.15 20.35 -15.44
N LEU A 560 -19.58 19.78 -16.56
CA LEU A 560 -18.68 19.42 -17.66
C LEU A 560 -18.13 20.67 -18.37
N ASP A 561 -18.94 21.70 -18.54
CA ASP A 561 -18.52 22.97 -19.15
C ASP A 561 -17.52 23.72 -18.24
N ASP A 562 -17.76 23.75 -16.92
CA ASP A 562 -16.81 24.27 -15.92
C ASP A 562 -15.48 23.49 -15.95
N ALA A 563 -15.55 22.15 -15.96
CA ALA A 563 -14.36 21.30 -16.01
C ALA A 563 -13.55 21.52 -17.29
N ALA A 564 -14.20 21.80 -18.42
CA ALA A 564 -13.54 22.11 -19.68
C ALA A 564 -12.77 23.46 -19.63
N GLU A 565 -13.31 24.47 -18.95
CA GLU A 565 -12.60 25.74 -18.73
C GLU A 565 -11.40 25.57 -17.80
N MET A 566 -11.59 24.86 -16.68
CA MET A 566 -10.51 24.55 -15.74
C MET A 566 -9.40 23.72 -16.39
N LEU A 567 -9.74 22.76 -17.25
CA LEU A 567 -8.75 21.96 -17.98
C LEU A 567 -7.82 22.84 -18.82
N ARG A 568 -8.37 23.81 -19.56
CA ARG A 568 -7.57 24.75 -20.37
C ARG A 568 -6.65 25.61 -19.50
N PHE A 569 -7.17 26.13 -18.40
CA PHE A 569 -6.38 26.89 -17.43
C PHE A 569 -5.22 26.06 -16.84
N TYR A 570 -5.47 24.80 -16.50
CA TYR A 570 -4.44 23.91 -15.97
C TYR A 570 -3.44 23.44 -17.01
N GLU A 571 -3.82 23.32 -18.29
CA GLU A 571 -2.84 23.09 -19.36
C GLU A 571 -1.87 24.26 -19.52
N GLU A 572 -2.34 25.50 -19.30
CA GLU A 572 -1.49 26.69 -19.28
C GLU A 572 -0.57 26.74 -18.05
N GLU A 573 -1.07 26.39 -16.86
CA GLU A 573 -0.30 26.47 -15.62
C GLU A 573 0.67 25.29 -15.41
N PHE A 574 0.28 24.06 -15.79
CA PHE A 574 1.00 22.82 -15.44
C PHE A 574 1.51 22.04 -16.64
N GLY A 575 1.12 22.42 -17.86
CA GLY A 575 1.48 21.74 -19.09
C GLY A 575 0.41 20.74 -19.54
N ARG A 576 0.66 20.06 -20.66
CA ARG A 576 -0.34 19.21 -21.36
C ARG A 576 -0.99 18.19 -20.44
N TYR A 577 -2.31 18.02 -20.57
CA TYR A 577 -3.06 17.00 -19.86
C TYR A 577 -2.44 15.60 -20.06
N PRO A 578 -2.26 14.79 -18.99
CA PRO A 578 -1.52 13.53 -19.10
C PRO A 578 -2.28 12.40 -19.80
N TYR A 579 -3.61 12.38 -19.76
CA TYR A 579 -4.42 11.28 -20.28
C TYR A 579 -5.06 11.59 -21.65
N GLY A 580 -5.56 10.55 -22.33
CA GLY A 580 -6.18 10.69 -23.65
C GLY A 580 -7.62 11.20 -23.63
N SER A 581 -8.32 11.06 -22.51
CA SER A 581 -9.70 11.47 -22.29
C SER A 581 -9.91 11.77 -20.80
N LEU A 582 -11.00 12.47 -20.47
CA LEU A 582 -11.41 12.71 -19.09
C LEU A 582 -12.89 12.39 -18.91
N THR A 583 -13.21 11.57 -17.91
CA THR A 583 -14.59 11.22 -17.58
C THR A 583 -15.00 11.80 -16.23
N VAL A 584 -16.04 12.62 -16.19
CA VAL A 584 -16.65 13.12 -14.95
C VAL A 584 -17.85 12.24 -14.60
N VAL A 585 -17.97 11.81 -13.35
CA VAL A 585 -19.11 11.02 -12.85
C VAL A 585 -19.74 11.75 -11.68
N VAL A 586 -20.98 12.20 -11.86
CA VAL A 586 -21.72 12.97 -10.86
C VAL A 586 -22.71 12.05 -10.14
N VAL A 587 -22.48 11.85 -8.85
CA VAL A 587 -23.31 11.01 -7.98
C VAL A 587 -23.92 11.83 -6.84
N GLU A 588 -24.98 11.32 -6.22
CA GLU A 588 -25.47 11.86 -4.94
C GLU A 588 -24.70 11.22 -3.78
N GLY A 589 -24.36 12.01 -2.76
CA GLY A 589 -23.72 11.51 -1.54
C GLY A 589 -24.21 12.27 -0.31
N ARG A 590 -24.22 11.63 0.87
CA ARG A 590 -24.65 12.29 2.11
C ARG A 590 -23.73 13.44 2.52
N THR A 591 -22.45 13.32 2.21
CA THR A 591 -21.42 14.33 2.39
C THR A 591 -20.87 14.74 1.04
N PRO A 592 -20.58 16.04 0.80
CA PRO A 592 -19.87 16.44 -0.39
C PRO A 592 -18.46 15.85 -0.37
N GLY A 593 -17.96 15.45 -1.54
CA GLY A 593 -16.63 14.87 -1.69
C GLY A 593 -16.29 14.60 -3.15
N GLY A 594 -15.03 14.22 -3.37
CA GLY A 594 -14.45 13.99 -4.68
C GLY A 594 -13.43 12.87 -4.64
N HIS A 595 -13.37 12.11 -5.70
CA HIS A 595 -12.34 11.11 -5.93
C HIS A 595 -11.86 11.28 -7.36
N SER A 596 -10.56 11.48 -7.56
CA SER A 596 -9.98 11.77 -8.87
C SER A 596 -9.05 10.67 -9.37
N PRO A 597 -9.56 9.48 -9.79
CA PRO A 597 -8.75 8.46 -10.47
C PRO A 597 -8.06 8.96 -11.75
N PRO A 598 -7.05 8.24 -12.25
CA PRO A 598 -6.49 8.50 -13.58
C PRO A 598 -7.56 8.61 -14.68
N GLY A 599 -7.61 9.72 -15.40
CA GLY A 599 -8.55 9.93 -16.51
C GLY A 599 -10.02 10.06 -16.08
N MET A 600 -10.31 10.21 -14.78
CA MET A 600 -11.67 10.24 -14.26
C MET A 600 -11.81 11.11 -13.00
N VAL A 601 -12.94 11.79 -12.85
CA VAL A 601 -13.31 12.49 -11.61
C VAL A 601 -14.70 12.04 -11.18
N ILE A 602 -14.84 11.55 -9.95
CA ILE A 602 -16.11 11.24 -9.32
C ILE A 602 -16.44 12.37 -8.35
N LEU A 603 -17.56 13.05 -8.56
CA LEU A 603 -18.06 14.11 -7.69
C LEU A 603 -19.32 13.65 -6.97
N ALA A 604 -19.26 13.59 -5.65
CA ALA A 604 -20.41 13.36 -4.80
C ALA A 604 -21.05 14.71 -4.41
N GLN A 605 -22.24 14.97 -4.93
CA GLN A 605 -23.02 16.16 -4.59
C GLN A 605 -23.99 15.86 -3.45
N ARG A 606 -24.04 16.75 -2.46
CA ARG A 606 -25.05 16.66 -1.39
C ARG A 606 -26.43 17.00 -1.97
N PRO A 607 -27.48 16.20 -1.69
CA PRO A 607 -28.85 16.50 -2.14
C PRO A 607 -29.25 17.93 -1.77
N VAL A 608 -30.02 18.59 -2.65
CA VAL A 608 -30.39 20.02 -2.50
C VAL A 608 -31.00 20.31 -1.12
N LEU A 609 -31.85 19.42 -0.61
CA LEU A 609 -32.51 19.52 0.71
C LEU A 609 -31.53 19.56 1.88
N LEU A 610 -30.30 19.15 1.64
CA LEU A 610 -29.27 18.96 2.63
C LEU A 610 -28.10 19.93 2.40
N ARG A 611 -28.20 20.99 1.58
CA ARG A 611 -27.00 21.82 1.29
C ARG A 611 -26.49 22.71 2.44
N HIS A 612 -27.25 22.89 3.53
CA HIS A 612 -26.88 23.80 4.63
C HIS A 612 -26.13 23.10 5.80
N GLY A 613 -25.30 23.87 6.53
CA GLY A 613 -24.80 23.50 7.86
C GLY A 613 -23.41 22.85 7.96
N LEU A 614 -22.52 23.01 6.96
CA LEU A 614 -21.14 22.49 7.07
C LEU A 614 -20.34 23.26 8.14
N ARG A 615 -19.53 22.53 8.92
CA ARG A 615 -18.68 23.10 9.98
C ARG A 615 -17.43 23.80 9.39
N ASP A 616 -16.90 24.81 10.10
CA ASP A 616 -15.58 25.38 9.80
C ASP A 616 -14.50 24.32 10.00
N ASP A 617 -13.79 24.00 8.93
CA ASP A 617 -12.88 22.85 8.82
C ASP A 617 -11.73 23.19 7.86
N PRO A 618 -10.45 22.81 8.12
CA PRO A 618 -9.38 22.99 7.14
C PRO A 618 -9.71 22.36 5.79
N ALA A 619 -9.16 22.97 4.74
CA ALA A 619 -9.39 22.60 3.34
C ALA A 619 -10.86 22.62 2.87
N ASN A 620 -11.80 23.12 3.67
CA ASN A 620 -13.20 23.25 3.25
C ASN A 620 -13.47 24.62 2.60
N PHE A 621 -13.71 24.59 1.29
CA PHE A 621 -14.05 25.74 0.45
C PHE A 621 -15.30 25.46 -0.40
N THR A 622 -16.23 24.67 0.13
CA THR A 622 -17.52 24.38 -0.53
C THR A 622 -18.37 25.63 -0.74
N ASP A 623 -18.09 26.72 -0.02
CA ASP A 623 -18.68 28.06 -0.19
C ASP A 623 -18.07 28.86 -1.36
N VAL A 624 -16.94 28.43 -1.92
CA VAL A 624 -16.26 29.09 -3.04
C VAL A 624 -16.63 28.36 -4.34
N PRO A 625 -17.38 28.99 -5.27
CA PRO A 625 -17.80 28.36 -6.52
C PRO A 625 -16.62 27.76 -7.31
N GLY A 626 -16.79 26.53 -7.78
CA GLY A 626 -15.80 25.82 -8.60
C GLY A 626 -14.57 25.30 -7.86
N PHE A 627 -14.26 25.74 -6.63
CA PHE A 627 -13.03 25.37 -5.91
C PHE A 627 -12.87 23.84 -5.80
N PHE A 628 -13.95 23.15 -5.44
CA PHE A 628 -13.91 21.71 -5.21
C PHE A 628 -13.66 20.91 -6.50
N LEU A 629 -14.37 21.23 -7.59
CA LEU A 629 -14.13 20.60 -8.90
C LEU A 629 -12.71 20.91 -9.40
N ALA A 630 -12.22 22.13 -9.19
CA ALA A 630 -10.87 22.55 -9.56
C ALA A 630 -9.81 21.73 -8.82
N HIS A 631 -9.98 21.49 -7.51
CA HIS A 631 -9.12 20.62 -6.70
C HIS A 631 -9.06 19.20 -7.28
N GLU A 632 -10.22 18.58 -7.50
CA GLU A 632 -10.29 17.22 -8.03
C GLU A 632 -9.71 17.11 -9.44
N LEU A 633 -9.93 18.11 -10.30
CA LEU A 633 -9.36 18.12 -11.64
C LEU A 633 -7.84 18.28 -11.62
N ALA A 634 -7.29 19.08 -10.70
CA ALA A 634 -5.86 19.29 -10.56
C ALA A 634 -5.10 18.00 -10.20
N HIS A 635 -5.75 17.06 -9.50
CA HIS A 635 -5.15 15.75 -9.21
C HIS A 635 -4.74 14.96 -10.46
N GLN A 636 -5.34 15.24 -11.62
CA GLN A 636 -4.96 14.60 -12.87
C GLN A 636 -3.48 14.86 -13.22
N TRP A 637 -2.94 16.04 -12.91
CA TRP A 637 -1.50 16.31 -12.95
C TRP A 637 -0.83 15.88 -11.63
N TRP A 638 -1.43 16.25 -10.50
CA TRP A 638 -0.82 16.13 -9.18
C TRP A 638 -1.33 14.91 -8.40
N GLY A 639 -0.62 13.81 -8.53
CA GLY A 639 -0.95 12.53 -7.91
C GLY A 639 -1.28 11.45 -8.93
N GLN A 640 -1.80 11.81 -10.12
CA GLN A 640 -2.07 10.86 -11.20
C GLN A 640 -1.03 10.94 -12.33
N GLY A 641 -0.76 12.12 -12.89
CA GLY A 641 0.28 12.31 -13.90
C GLY A 641 1.69 12.11 -13.36
N VAL A 642 1.93 12.56 -12.13
CA VAL A 642 3.10 12.23 -11.31
C VAL A 642 2.64 11.80 -9.92
N SER A 643 3.27 10.79 -9.32
CA SER A 643 2.89 10.26 -8.01
C SER A 643 4.00 10.42 -6.98
N GLY A 644 3.66 10.48 -5.70
CA GLY A 644 4.68 10.48 -4.65
C GLY A 644 5.48 9.19 -4.62
N GLU A 645 6.79 9.27 -4.39
CA GLU A 645 7.69 8.11 -4.30
C GLU A 645 7.47 7.25 -3.05
N ASN A 646 6.84 7.81 -2.02
CA ASN A 646 6.43 7.13 -0.80
C ASN A 646 5.36 7.98 -0.09
N TYR A 647 4.90 7.53 1.09
CA TYR A 647 3.82 8.22 1.82
C TYR A 647 4.17 9.63 2.31
N HIS A 648 5.45 9.97 2.49
CA HIS A 648 5.87 11.30 2.93
C HIS A 648 5.54 12.37 1.88
N GLU A 649 5.45 11.98 0.62
CA GLU A 649 5.22 12.86 -0.53
C GLU A 649 3.74 13.19 -0.76
N ARG A 650 2.86 12.78 0.14
CA ARG A 650 1.41 12.98 -0.03
C ARG A 650 1.03 14.44 -0.31
N TRP A 651 1.79 15.38 0.25
CA TRP A 651 1.57 16.81 0.05
C TRP A 651 1.79 17.29 -1.38
N LEU A 652 2.63 16.60 -2.18
CA LEU A 652 2.81 16.91 -3.60
C LEU A 652 1.52 16.66 -4.41
N SER A 653 0.64 15.80 -3.93
CA SER A 653 -0.68 15.62 -4.54
C SER A 653 -1.68 16.61 -3.95
N GLU A 654 -1.88 16.58 -2.63
CA GLU A 654 -2.96 17.34 -1.97
C GLU A 654 -2.68 18.85 -1.89
N GLY A 655 -1.46 19.24 -1.53
CA GLY A 655 -1.07 20.65 -1.44
C GLY A 655 -1.03 21.34 -2.81
N MET A 656 -0.59 20.62 -3.85
CA MET A 656 -0.60 21.12 -5.23
C MET A 656 -2.02 21.27 -5.77
N ALA A 657 -2.90 20.28 -5.58
CA ALA A 657 -4.30 20.36 -5.98
C ALA A 657 -5.04 21.49 -5.25
N GLN A 658 -4.82 21.62 -3.95
CA GLN A 658 -5.40 22.70 -3.13
C GLN A 658 -4.94 24.09 -3.60
N TYR A 659 -3.67 24.22 -3.95
CA TYR A 659 -3.14 25.47 -4.50
C TYR A 659 -3.65 25.76 -5.91
N ALA A 660 -3.77 24.73 -6.76
CA ALA A 660 -4.35 24.86 -8.09
C ALA A 660 -5.79 25.35 -8.05
N ALA A 661 -6.58 24.90 -7.06
CA ALA A 661 -7.94 25.41 -6.84
C ALA A 661 -7.95 26.88 -6.38
N ALA A 662 -6.96 27.30 -5.58
CA ALA A 662 -6.79 28.72 -5.25
C ALA A 662 -6.38 29.56 -6.47
N LEU A 663 -5.49 29.07 -7.34
CA LEU A 663 -5.13 29.73 -8.60
C LEU A 663 -6.33 29.84 -9.55
N TRP A 664 -7.15 28.79 -9.65
CA TRP A 664 -8.42 28.85 -10.38
C TRP A 664 -9.36 29.91 -9.81
N THR A 665 -9.50 29.96 -8.48
CA THR A 665 -10.30 30.98 -7.80
C THR A 665 -9.82 32.39 -8.15
N ARG A 666 -8.50 32.60 -8.22
CA ARG A 666 -7.93 33.88 -8.67
C ARG A 666 -8.29 34.20 -10.12
N HIS A 667 -8.21 33.22 -11.02
CA HIS A 667 -8.55 33.38 -12.42
C HIS A 667 -10.03 33.71 -12.63
N HIS A 668 -10.93 32.95 -11.99
CA HIS A 668 -12.36 33.00 -12.25
C HIS A 668 -13.11 34.02 -11.37
N LEU A 669 -12.69 34.21 -10.10
CA LEU A 669 -13.36 35.07 -9.11
C LEU A 669 -12.52 36.29 -8.67
N GLY A 670 -11.28 36.42 -9.16
CA GLY A 670 -10.41 37.58 -8.93
C GLY A 670 -9.60 37.56 -7.63
N GLU A 671 -8.73 38.58 -7.49
CA GLU A 671 -7.73 38.67 -6.40
C GLU A 671 -8.30 38.76 -4.98
N GLY A 672 -9.49 39.37 -4.82
CA GLY A 672 -10.12 39.52 -3.51
C GLY A 672 -10.46 38.16 -2.90
N THR A 673 -11.19 37.34 -3.65
CA THR A 673 -11.60 35.99 -3.26
C THR A 673 -10.39 35.08 -3.06
N PHE A 674 -9.39 35.17 -3.94
CA PHE A 674 -8.12 34.44 -3.80
C PHE A 674 -7.42 34.75 -2.49
N ARG A 675 -7.35 36.04 -2.10
CA ARG A 675 -6.77 36.46 -0.84
C ARG A 675 -7.52 35.89 0.36
N ASP A 676 -8.85 35.93 0.33
CA ASP A 676 -9.67 35.39 1.42
C ASP A 676 -9.46 33.87 1.60
N VAL A 677 -9.27 33.15 0.49
CA VAL A 677 -8.88 31.74 0.49
C VAL A 677 -7.52 31.53 1.17
N LEU A 678 -6.48 32.26 0.76
CA LEU A 678 -5.14 32.17 1.36
C LEU A 678 -5.14 32.55 2.85
N VAL A 679 -5.92 33.56 3.25
CA VAL A 679 -6.09 33.94 4.65
C VAL A 679 -6.69 32.79 5.46
N ARG A 680 -7.70 32.10 4.92
CA ARG A 680 -8.33 30.94 5.58
C ARG A 680 -7.35 29.77 5.71
N MET A 681 -6.61 29.44 4.66
CA MET A 681 -5.57 28.41 4.67
C MET A 681 -4.47 28.72 5.70
N GLY A 682 -3.90 29.93 5.63
CA GLY A 682 -2.82 30.36 6.51
C GLY A 682 -3.21 30.37 8.00
N ARG A 683 -4.47 30.71 8.31
CA ARG A 683 -5.02 30.63 9.68
C ARG A 683 -4.97 29.20 10.23
N TRP A 684 -5.37 28.21 9.45
CA TRP A 684 -5.36 26.80 9.87
C TRP A 684 -3.94 26.24 9.94
N ALA A 685 -3.10 26.57 8.97
CA ALA A 685 -1.68 26.21 8.97
C ALA A 685 -0.95 26.72 10.22
N LEU A 686 -1.13 28.00 10.58
CA LEU A 686 -0.58 28.60 11.80
C LEU A 686 -1.05 27.89 13.07
N LYS A 687 -2.33 27.51 13.13
CA LYS A 687 -2.92 26.85 14.29
C LYS A 687 -2.36 25.44 14.52
N MET A 688 -1.97 24.73 13.46
CA MET A 688 -1.67 23.29 13.52
C MET A 688 -0.20 22.93 13.23
N THR A 689 0.66 23.86 12.78
CA THR A 689 2.06 23.57 12.39
C THR A 689 2.87 22.83 13.47
N ASP A 690 2.55 23.00 14.75
CA ASP A 690 3.26 22.39 15.87
C ASP A 690 2.98 20.89 16.02
N LYS A 691 2.03 20.34 15.25
CA LYS A 691 1.64 18.93 15.29
C LYS A 691 2.54 18.02 14.44
N GLY A 692 3.32 18.59 13.53
CA GLY A 692 4.28 17.85 12.71
C GLY A 692 4.60 18.55 11.38
N PRO A 693 5.71 18.15 10.72
CA PRO A 693 6.09 18.69 9.43
C PRO A 693 5.18 18.15 8.31
N ILE A 694 5.19 18.80 7.15
CA ILE A 694 4.37 18.40 6.00
C ILE A 694 4.71 16.97 5.56
N ARG A 695 6.01 16.63 5.53
CA ARG A 695 6.51 15.28 5.19
C ARG A 695 6.03 14.16 6.12
N LEU A 696 5.41 14.44 7.26
CA LEU A 696 4.83 13.36 8.07
C LEU A 696 3.60 12.72 7.38
N GLY A 697 3.06 13.35 6.33
CA GLY A 697 2.08 12.74 5.44
C GLY A 697 0.80 12.30 6.16
N TYR A 698 0.24 11.15 5.79
CA TYR A 698 -1.02 10.64 6.39
C TYR A 698 -0.91 10.38 7.90
N ARG A 699 0.30 10.32 8.47
CA ARG A 699 0.51 10.13 9.91
C ARG A 699 0.20 11.40 10.71
N LEU A 700 -0.10 12.54 10.08
CA LEU A 700 -0.56 13.73 10.79
C LEU A 700 -1.96 13.53 11.39
N GLY A 701 -2.09 13.68 12.71
CA GLY A 701 -3.37 13.62 13.44
C GLY A 701 -3.99 12.22 13.63
N HIS A 702 -3.49 11.20 12.94
CA HIS A 702 -4.04 9.85 12.97
C HIS A 702 -4.04 9.21 14.39
N LEU A 703 -3.05 9.55 15.23
CA LEU A 703 -2.96 9.06 16.62
C LEU A 703 -4.06 9.59 17.53
N LYS A 704 -4.63 10.76 17.22
CA LYS A 704 -5.77 11.33 17.94
C LYS A 704 -7.09 11.12 17.21
N GLY A 705 -7.05 10.58 15.99
CA GLY A 705 -8.22 10.51 15.11
C GLY A 705 -8.73 11.89 14.70
N ASP A 706 -7.81 12.85 14.55
CA ASP A 706 -8.13 14.24 14.21
C ASP A 706 -7.69 14.53 12.75
N PRO A 707 -8.60 14.37 11.76
CA PRO A 707 -8.29 14.60 10.35
C PRO A 707 -8.11 16.09 10.01
N GLN A 708 -8.41 17.01 10.93
CA GLN A 708 -8.17 18.44 10.71
C GLN A 708 -6.68 18.76 10.67
N ILE A 709 -5.86 18.02 11.43
CA ILE A 709 -4.40 18.22 11.46
C ILE A 709 -3.79 17.90 10.09
N PHE A 710 -4.17 16.75 9.51
CA PHE A 710 -3.73 16.36 8.17
C PHE A 710 -4.14 17.41 7.12
N ARG A 711 -5.41 17.82 7.09
CA ARG A 711 -5.89 18.83 6.13
C ARG A 711 -5.21 20.21 6.31
N ALA A 712 -5.06 20.68 7.54
CA ALA A 712 -4.42 21.97 7.81
C ALA A 712 -2.94 22.01 7.38
N ILE A 713 -2.21 20.90 7.50
CA ILE A 713 -0.77 20.86 7.24
C ILE A 713 -0.46 20.37 5.83
N VAL A 714 -1.08 19.29 5.37
CA VAL A 714 -0.78 18.72 4.05
C VAL A 714 -1.44 19.52 2.92
N TYR A 715 -2.66 20.03 3.12
CA TYR A 715 -3.39 20.82 2.11
C TYR A 715 -3.09 22.30 2.29
N ASP A 716 -3.55 22.89 3.39
CA ASP A 716 -3.55 24.35 3.55
C ASP A 716 -2.13 24.91 3.73
N LYS A 717 -1.31 24.35 4.63
CA LYS A 717 0.10 24.75 4.75
C LYS A 717 0.87 24.40 3.46
N GLY A 718 0.65 23.23 2.87
CA GLY A 718 1.22 22.85 1.58
C GLY A 718 0.96 23.89 0.48
N ALA A 719 -0.29 24.32 0.32
CA ALA A 719 -0.68 25.34 -0.64
C ALA A 719 -0.07 26.72 -0.33
N CYS A 720 -0.03 27.11 0.94
CA CYS A 720 0.63 28.36 1.36
C CYS A 720 2.14 28.33 1.04
N VAL A 721 2.80 27.19 1.21
CA VAL A 721 4.21 27.00 0.89
C VAL A 721 4.47 27.14 -0.61
N LEU A 722 3.62 26.55 -1.45
CA LEU A 722 3.69 26.73 -2.90
C LEU A 722 3.45 28.19 -3.32
N HIS A 723 2.52 28.88 -2.65
CA HIS A 723 2.30 30.31 -2.86
C HIS A 723 3.54 31.15 -2.50
N MET A 724 4.17 30.87 -1.37
CA MET A 724 5.43 31.51 -0.96
C MET A 724 6.54 31.25 -1.98
N PHE A 725 6.66 30.02 -2.50
CA PHE A 725 7.64 29.70 -3.54
C PHE A 725 7.38 30.50 -4.81
N ARG A 726 6.14 30.57 -5.28
CA ARG A 726 5.76 31.38 -6.46
C ARG A 726 6.12 32.85 -6.27
N GLY A 727 5.89 33.41 -5.08
CA GLY A 727 6.32 34.78 -4.76
C GLY A 727 7.84 34.94 -4.76
N LEU A 728 8.58 33.96 -4.21
CA LEU A 728 10.03 33.99 -4.09
C LEU A 728 10.77 33.89 -5.43
N VAL A 729 10.31 32.99 -6.31
CA VAL A 729 10.98 32.70 -7.59
C VAL A 729 10.43 33.52 -8.76
N GLY A 730 9.21 34.06 -8.62
CA GLY A 730 8.49 34.74 -9.69
C GLY A 730 7.49 33.81 -10.39
N GLU A 731 6.39 34.38 -10.87
CA GLU A 731 5.30 33.61 -11.50
C GLU A 731 5.76 32.82 -12.73
N ARG A 732 6.57 33.44 -13.59
CA ARG A 732 7.02 32.82 -14.85
C ARG A 732 7.92 31.63 -14.58
N GLU A 733 8.91 31.81 -13.71
CA GLU A 733 9.88 30.80 -13.31
C GLU A 733 9.18 29.64 -12.59
N PHE A 734 8.24 29.95 -11.68
CA PHE A 734 7.43 28.95 -11.01
C PHE A 734 6.63 28.09 -12.02
N ARG A 735 5.91 28.71 -12.95
CA ARG A 735 5.15 28.01 -13.99
C ARG A 735 6.06 27.13 -14.85
N LEU A 736 7.18 27.67 -15.32
CA LEU A 736 8.15 26.91 -16.11
C LEU A 736 8.74 25.73 -15.33
N GLY A 737 9.03 25.90 -14.03
CA GLY A 737 9.52 24.84 -13.17
C GLY A 737 8.49 23.72 -12.96
N LEU A 738 7.20 24.05 -12.81
CA LEU A 738 6.13 23.04 -12.71
C LEU A 738 5.88 22.30 -14.01
N GLN A 739 5.89 23.01 -15.15
CA GLN A 739 5.76 22.39 -16.47
C GLN A 739 6.92 21.45 -16.78
N ALA A 740 8.16 21.89 -16.53
CA ALA A 740 9.35 21.06 -16.69
C ALA A 740 9.30 19.82 -15.79
N PHE A 741 8.84 19.97 -14.54
CA PHE A 741 8.67 18.86 -13.61
C PHE A 741 7.66 17.82 -14.12
N GLN A 742 6.50 18.28 -14.61
CA GLN A 742 5.47 17.39 -15.19
C GLN A 742 5.97 16.68 -16.46
N ASP A 743 6.76 17.34 -17.29
CA ASP A 743 7.28 16.74 -18.52
C ASP A 743 8.42 15.75 -18.26
N GLU A 744 9.28 16.00 -17.27
CA GLU A 744 10.42 15.13 -16.93
C GLU A 744 9.98 13.87 -16.18
N HIS A 745 8.97 13.98 -15.30
CA HIS A 745 8.61 12.90 -14.37
C HIS A 745 7.26 12.22 -14.67
N ARG A 746 6.66 12.51 -15.82
CA ARG A 746 5.35 11.97 -16.21
C ARG A 746 5.31 10.44 -16.11
N PHE A 747 4.26 9.93 -15.48
CA PHE A 747 4.05 8.50 -15.18
C PHE A 747 5.19 7.89 -14.35
N GLY A 748 5.75 8.68 -13.44
CA GLY A 748 6.79 8.26 -12.50
C GLY A 748 6.46 8.64 -11.07
N LYS A 749 7.27 8.09 -10.16
CA LYS A 749 7.30 8.42 -8.74
C LYS A 749 8.33 9.53 -8.48
N VAL A 750 7.93 10.54 -7.72
CA VAL A 750 8.73 11.75 -7.43
C VAL A 750 8.76 12.07 -5.95
N GLY A 751 9.89 12.58 -5.52
CA GLY A 751 10.12 13.12 -4.19
C GLY A 751 10.01 14.64 -4.12
N THR A 752 9.93 15.16 -2.90
CA THR A 752 10.00 16.60 -2.60
C THR A 752 11.27 17.25 -3.18
N ASP A 753 12.37 16.48 -3.21
CA ASP A 753 13.66 16.95 -3.76
C ASP A 753 13.64 17.11 -5.28
N ASP A 754 12.84 16.35 -6.00
CA ASP A 754 12.70 16.50 -7.47
C ASP A 754 11.98 17.81 -7.80
N LEU A 755 10.91 18.13 -7.05
CA LEU A 755 10.21 19.41 -7.19
C LEU A 755 11.17 20.57 -6.88
N ARG A 756 11.92 20.48 -5.77
CA ARG A 756 12.92 21.47 -5.42
C ARG A 756 13.91 21.68 -6.56
N GLN A 757 14.52 20.62 -7.08
CA GLN A 757 15.49 20.69 -8.18
C GLN A 757 14.90 21.30 -9.46
N SER A 758 13.64 20.98 -9.80
CA SER A 758 12.98 21.61 -10.95
C SER A 758 12.82 23.13 -10.76
N LEU A 759 12.34 23.55 -9.59
CA LEU A 759 12.19 24.97 -9.28
C LEU A 759 13.55 25.69 -9.25
N GLU A 760 14.58 25.10 -8.64
CA GLU A 760 15.94 25.67 -8.60
C GLU A 760 16.52 25.82 -10.02
N ARG A 761 16.35 24.84 -10.90
CA ARG A 761 16.76 24.92 -12.32
C ARG A 761 16.07 26.06 -13.04
N SER A 762 14.77 26.24 -12.81
CA SER A 762 13.99 27.31 -13.47
C SER A 762 14.31 28.71 -12.95
N SER A 763 14.62 28.85 -11.65
CA SER A 763 14.77 30.15 -11.00
C SER A 763 16.23 30.58 -10.75
N GLY A 764 17.19 29.65 -10.86
CA GLY A 764 18.60 29.88 -10.54
C GLY A 764 18.87 30.21 -9.06
N ARG A 765 18.00 29.79 -8.14
CA ARG A 765 18.10 30.05 -6.69
C ARG A 765 18.32 28.73 -5.96
N ASP A 766 19.06 28.76 -4.85
CA ASP A 766 19.08 27.65 -3.89
C ASP A 766 17.83 27.72 -3.00
N LEU A 767 16.99 26.69 -3.08
CA LEU A 767 15.72 26.61 -2.36
C LEU A 767 15.79 25.67 -1.16
N ARG A 768 16.92 24.99 -0.92
CA ARG A 768 17.07 24.04 0.19
C ARG A 768 16.70 24.63 1.56
N PRO A 769 17.16 25.82 1.97
CA PRO A 769 16.80 26.39 3.28
C PRO A 769 15.28 26.59 3.45
N TYR A 770 14.57 26.85 2.35
CA TYR A 770 13.13 27.04 2.36
C TYR A 770 12.38 25.72 2.51
N PHE A 771 12.77 24.68 1.75
CA PHE A 771 12.18 23.35 1.90
C PHE A 771 12.44 22.78 3.30
N GLU A 772 13.65 22.93 3.83
CA GLU A 772 13.99 22.51 5.20
C GLU A 772 13.13 23.20 6.26
N THR A 773 12.85 24.49 6.10
CA THR A 773 12.05 25.24 7.08
C THR A 773 10.56 24.92 6.99
N TRP A 774 10.00 24.92 5.79
CA TRP A 774 8.55 24.93 5.61
C TRP A 774 7.95 23.55 5.36
N VAL A 775 8.70 22.63 4.75
CA VAL A 775 8.24 21.28 4.40
C VAL A 775 8.73 20.26 5.42
N GLU A 776 10.04 20.25 5.70
CA GLU A 776 10.66 19.35 6.67
C GLU A 776 10.51 19.82 8.13
N GLY A 777 10.33 21.13 8.32
CA GLY A 777 10.25 21.79 9.62
C GLY A 777 8.83 22.09 10.10
N THR A 778 8.72 22.28 11.41
CA THR A 778 7.49 22.76 12.08
C THR A 778 7.57 24.24 12.46
N ALA A 779 8.77 24.82 12.48
CA ALA A 779 9.01 26.20 12.85
C ALA A 779 8.36 27.15 11.83
N LEU A 780 7.80 28.26 12.32
CA LEU A 780 7.30 29.35 11.49
C LEU A 780 7.98 30.66 11.92
N PRO A 781 8.40 31.51 10.97
CA PRO A 781 8.99 32.80 11.26
C PRO A 781 8.08 33.69 12.12
N ARG A 782 8.72 34.54 12.93
CA ARG A 782 8.06 35.55 13.74
C ARG A 782 8.48 36.93 13.28
N LEU A 783 7.49 37.75 12.94
CA LEU A 783 7.70 39.14 12.54
C LEU A 783 7.23 40.07 13.65
N ARG A 784 8.10 40.96 14.11
CA ARG A 784 7.74 42.10 14.95
C ARG A 784 7.75 43.36 14.11
N VAL A 785 6.61 44.02 14.00
CA VAL A 785 6.41 45.19 13.15
C VAL A 785 6.28 46.42 14.00
N VAL A 786 7.01 47.49 13.67
CA VAL A 786 6.82 48.82 14.23
C VAL A 786 6.62 49.78 13.07
N SER A 787 5.56 50.58 13.11
CA SER A 787 5.33 51.62 12.09
C SER A 787 5.18 52.99 12.73
N ARG A 788 5.67 54.02 12.06
CA ARG A 788 5.58 55.42 12.49
C ARG A 788 5.25 56.29 11.28
N THR A 789 4.14 57.00 11.36
CA THR A 789 3.70 57.97 10.35
C THR A 789 3.84 59.38 10.92
N GLY A 790 4.44 60.28 10.16
CA GLY A 790 4.58 61.69 10.52
C GLY A 790 4.54 62.61 9.29
N PRO A 791 4.37 63.93 9.49
CA PRO A 791 4.37 64.89 8.39
C PRO A 791 5.75 64.95 7.70
N ALA A 792 5.74 65.13 6.38
CA ALA A 792 6.89 65.37 5.51
C ALA A 792 6.58 66.55 4.58
N SER A 793 7.59 67.16 3.96
CA SER A 793 7.37 68.30 3.06
C SER A 793 7.74 67.93 1.61
N PRO A 794 6.76 67.74 0.70
CA PRO A 794 5.31 67.70 0.92
C PRO A 794 4.80 66.32 1.42
N GLY A 795 3.68 66.28 2.14
CA GLY A 795 2.93 65.05 2.46
C GLY A 795 3.23 64.40 3.83
N TYR A 796 3.27 63.07 3.85
CA TYR A 796 3.49 62.25 5.05
C TYR A 796 4.53 61.16 4.76
N ARG A 797 5.36 60.87 5.76
CA ARG A 797 6.37 59.82 5.73
C ARG A 797 6.00 58.73 6.73
N THR A 798 5.91 57.51 6.23
CA THR A 798 5.65 56.30 7.00
C THR A 798 6.88 55.42 7.00
N VAL A 799 7.49 55.20 8.15
CA VAL A 799 8.59 54.25 8.34
C VAL A 799 8.04 52.96 8.91
N VAL A 800 8.33 51.83 8.27
CA VAL A 800 7.93 50.49 8.70
C VAL A 800 9.19 49.67 8.98
N GLU A 801 9.40 49.32 10.24
CA GLU A 801 10.49 48.44 10.69
C GLU A 801 9.93 47.05 10.98
N VAL A 802 10.58 46.03 10.43
CA VAL A 802 10.24 44.62 10.68
C VAL A 802 11.48 43.93 11.24
N LYS A 803 11.35 43.29 12.40
CA LYS A 803 12.33 42.31 12.90
C LYS A 803 11.82 40.91 12.62
N ALA A 804 12.68 40.05 12.10
CA ALA A 804 12.35 38.66 11.80
C ALA A 804 13.16 37.70 12.71
N GLU A 805 12.54 36.59 13.09
CA GLU A 805 13.15 35.43 13.74
C GLU A 805 12.77 34.19 12.91
N ASP A 806 13.66 33.19 12.87
CA ASP A 806 13.45 31.89 12.19
C ASP A 806 13.11 31.98 10.69
N LEU A 807 13.59 33.03 10.01
CA LEU A 807 13.40 33.22 8.58
C LEU A 807 14.55 32.56 7.78
N PRO A 808 14.27 31.66 6.82
CA PRO A 808 15.31 30.87 6.12
C PRO A 808 16.19 31.68 5.16
N GLY A 809 15.73 32.86 4.76
CA GLY A 809 16.36 33.69 3.76
C GLY A 809 15.52 34.93 3.47
N ALA A 810 15.93 35.72 2.49
CA ALA A 810 15.18 36.91 2.10
C ALA A 810 13.90 36.53 1.34
N VAL A 811 12.74 36.94 1.87
CA VAL A 811 11.42 36.66 1.26
C VAL A 811 10.66 37.93 0.90
N PRO A 812 9.80 37.88 -0.14
CA PRO A 812 8.81 38.92 -0.37
C PRO A 812 7.86 39.08 0.84
N LEU A 813 7.49 40.32 1.11
CA LEU A 813 6.57 40.70 2.18
C LEU A 813 5.71 41.87 1.69
N GLN A 814 4.39 41.73 1.77
CA GLN A 814 3.48 42.81 1.44
C GLN A 814 3.32 43.79 2.62
N ILE A 815 3.40 45.08 2.31
CA ILE A 815 3.03 46.19 3.18
C ILE A 815 1.83 46.90 2.54
N ALA A 816 0.71 46.96 3.26
CA ALA A 816 -0.48 47.70 2.89
C ALA A 816 -0.52 49.03 3.65
N LEU A 817 -0.72 50.13 2.94
CA LEU A 817 -0.94 51.46 3.52
C LEU A 817 -2.42 51.79 3.33
N ASP A 818 -3.18 51.77 4.42
CA ASP A 818 -4.57 52.19 4.43
C ASP A 818 -4.61 53.72 4.45
N LEU A 819 -5.05 54.32 3.35
CA LEU A 819 -5.28 55.76 3.19
C LEU A 819 -6.79 56.01 3.10
N GLU A 820 -7.20 57.25 3.34
CA GLU A 820 -8.59 57.69 3.12
C GLU A 820 -9.04 57.43 1.65
N SER A 821 -8.14 57.59 0.68
CA SER A 821 -8.39 57.36 -0.74
C SER A 821 -8.43 55.88 -1.15
N GLY A 822 -8.09 54.97 -0.24
CA GLY A 822 -8.02 53.53 -0.49
C GLY A 822 -6.73 52.88 0.03
N LYS A 823 -6.55 51.60 -0.29
CA LYS A 823 -5.39 50.81 0.14
C LYS A 823 -4.31 50.80 -0.94
N GLU A 824 -3.12 51.26 -0.60
CA GLU A 824 -1.93 51.10 -1.44
C GLU A 824 -1.10 49.90 -1.00
N LEU A 825 -0.78 48.99 -1.93
CA LEU A 825 0.05 47.82 -1.67
C LEU A 825 1.50 48.08 -2.11
N ARG A 826 2.46 47.62 -1.32
CA ARG A 826 3.90 47.67 -1.59
C ARG A 826 4.51 46.31 -1.29
N GLU A 827 5.31 45.80 -2.21
CA GLU A 827 6.09 44.58 -1.99
C GLU A 827 7.52 44.95 -1.61
N VAL A 828 8.03 44.35 -0.54
CA VAL A 828 9.40 44.53 -0.07
C VAL A 828 10.06 43.17 0.17
N SER A 829 11.39 43.14 0.20
CA SER A 829 12.15 41.92 0.55
C SER A 829 12.66 42.02 1.98
N VAL A 830 12.16 41.15 2.88
CA VAL A 830 12.60 41.08 4.28
C VAL A 830 13.72 40.05 4.43
N ALA A 831 14.88 40.48 4.94
CA ALA A 831 16.00 39.60 5.24
C ALA A 831 15.83 38.91 6.60
N PRO A 832 16.61 37.85 6.92
CA PRO A 832 16.56 37.20 8.23
C PRO A 832 16.82 38.13 9.42
N SER A 833 17.60 39.21 9.22
CA SER A 833 17.84 40.24 10.23
C SER A 833 16.69 41.26 10.35
N GLY A 834 15.65 41.17 9.50
CA GLY A 834 14.60 42.15 9.35
C GLY A 834 14.88 43.20 8.27
N GLY A 835 14.18 44.32 8.33
CA GLY A 835 14.32 45.44 7.40
C GLY A 835 13.60 46.70 7.87
N SER A 836 13.90 47.82 7.21
CA SER A 836 13.23 49.11 7.43
C SER A 836 12.96 49.77 6.09
N TRP A 837 11.72 50.19 5.87
CA TRP A 837 11.28 50.82 4.62
C TRP A 837 10.57 52.13 4.90
N THR A 838 10.75 53.10 4.03
CA THR A 838 10.14 54.42 4.13
C THR A 838 9.24 54.65 2.92
N PHE A 839 7.99 55.04 3.18
CA PHE A 839 6.99 55.33 2.17
C PHE A 839 6.54 56.79 2.31
N GLU A 840 6.50 57.51 1.19
CA GLU A 840 5.99 58.88 1.13
C GLU A 840 4.62 58.89 0.45
N THR A 841 3.67 59.60 1.05
CA THR A 841 2.25 59.62 0.66
C THR A 841 1.72 61.05 0.73
N GLY A 842 0.75 61.39 -0.13
CA GLY A 842 0.16 62.73 -0.17
C GLY A 842 -0.83 63.03 0.97
N VAL A 843 -1.34 61.97 1.60
CA VAL A 843 -2.34 61.99 2.68
C VAL A 843 -1.85 61.12 3.84
N PRO A 844 -2.32 61.31 5.08
CA PRO A 844 -1.88 60.49 6.20
C PRO A 844 -2.25 59.00 6.02
N VAL A 845 -1.39 58.12 6.51
CA VAL A 845 -1.65 56.67 6.59
C VAL A 845 -2.39 56.37 7.89
N ASP A 846 -3.62 55.86 7.79
CA ASP A 846 -4.48 55.51 8.92
C ASP A 846 -4.03 54.21 9.59
N ARG A 847 -3.63 53.22 8.78
CA ARG A 847 -3.16 51.92 9.25
C ARG A 847 -2.10 51.34 8.32
N VAL A 848 -1.04 50.80 8.91
CA VAL A 848 -0.07 49.97 8.20
C VAL A 848 -0.43 48.51 8.39
N GLY A 849 -0.84 47.86 7.30
CA GLY A 849 -0.94 46.43 7.18
C GLY A 849 0.40 45.80 6.82
N VAL A 850 0.78 44.71 7.48
CA VAL A 850 1.94 43.90 7.08
C VAL A 850 1.47 42.46 6.92
N ASN A 851 1.80 41.86 5.77
CA ASN A 851 1.48 40.47 5.42
C ASN A 851 -0.02 40.13 5.53
N GLU A 852 -0.88 41.06 5.09
CA GLU A 852 -2.34 40.89 5.16
C GLU A 852 -2.87 39.90 4.13
N ASP A 853 -2.13 39.72 3.03
CA ASP A 853 -2.38 38.73 2.00
C ASP A 853 -1.96 37.31 2.38
N ARG A 854 -1.29 37.14 3.53
CA ARG A 854 -0.62 35.88 3.92
C ARG A 854 0.36 35.37 2.85
N GLY A 855 0.99 36.29 2.10
CA GLY A 855 2.07 35.98 1.17
C GLY A 855 3.28 35.34 1.86
N LEU A 856 3.39 35.48 3.19
CA LEU A 856 4.34 34.77 4.04
C LEU A 856 3.61 34.08 5.20
N LEU A 857 3.86 32.80 5.44
CA LEU A 857 3.26 32.08 6.57
C LEU A 857 3.99 32.38 7.90
N ALA A 858 3.77 33.57 8.45
CA ALA A 858 4.46 34.02 9.66
C ALA A 858 3.53 34.50 10.78
N TRP A 859 4.02 34.45 12.01
CA TRP A 859 3.40 35.09 13.16
C TRP A 859 3.73 36.58 13.14
N VAL A 860 2.74 37.44 12.91
CA VAL A 860 2.93 38.90 12.89
C VAL A 860 2.46 39.50 14.20
N LYS A 861 3.39 40.11 14.94
CA LYS A 861 3.11 40.90 16.15
C LYS A 861 3.38 42.37 15.84
N ARG A 862 2.35 43.20 15.94
CA ARG A 862 2.44 44.66 15.81
C ARG A 862 2.71 45.31 17.16
#